data_AF-A0A7G9P2H6-F1
#
_entry.id   AF-A0A7G9P2H6-F1
#
_cell.length_a   1.000
_cell.length_b   1.000
_cell.length_c   1.000
_cell.angle_alpha   90.00
_cell.angle_beta   90.00
_cell.angle_gamma   90.00
#
_symmetry.space_group_name_H-M   'P 1'
#
loop_
_entity.id
_entity.type
_entity.pdbx_description
1 polymer ?
#
loop_
_entity_poly.entity_id
_entity_poly.type
_entity_poly.pdbx_seq_one_letter_code
_entity_poly.pdbx_strand_id
1 'polypeptide(L)'
;MLRFFAKYQKILLVVGGSILMVIFLLPAGGQFLQPDPTAQPVGTVDGRTITFADQHAAAAEMELLSRIVPNLLRNLPDDPLQWLLEVDDARRNGIYASTVQARSEIDQMTAQGVPVAQLLQQSGVTEALLVRSIQHAVMILELRKMIIAPQPPSEPRLAHFAQGIRSQATVDVVPVDADTLLADAPEPTDAQVQELYDKYKDSPKGRSEPYGFGYYLPRRVKLEYISVPLARVTNSIEVDEVEAQKFYTTHPERYMPPTPEKKDNADAEQSEASGTDAPKGPLPYRQVRDRVIDELLRQLAQEKQNRIVKQISAELAESTRSLKRDNDGYFILPEGYIPASFEDISKQIQKDYGVLPDVIRIDNRWLDLPAVNKLEGFGSAGFEVNENRITTAQYISTARELDPPANNPLAALHLQVNIASRSLTGSDGDEYIFRLTAADSAREPKSLDEVKDQVVADAKRLEAYKLLKDRTQKLLDRAQAEGLGKFADSFKTKITPVGPFSGRDVQAMMMGVGSLDAPVLPIVGQSQAFIDAVFDLGQEVAAAGGLDKVNDAAKMTVVPVDGEQKVVVVKLTDYQPVDIKTYDAIKPRLPDFMALLSLEDMESSSPLSLEAVKKRVNFVSERPADEDEDKPAEDTETEEKPEETAG
;
A
#
# COMPACT_ATOMS: atom_id res chain seq x y z
N MET A 1 -11.02 45.71 -65.00
CA MET A 1 -11.72 45.15 -63.81
C MET A 1 -12.22 46.20 -62.81
N LEU A 2 -11.61 47.39 -62.68
CA LEU A 2 -12.04 48.41 -61.69
C LEU A 2 -13.41 49.08 -61.96
N ARG A 3 -13.92 49.09 -63.20
CA ARG A 3 -15.27 49.64 -63.52
C ARG A 3 -16.43 48.72 -63.13
N PHE A 4 -16.18 47.40 -63.01
CA PHE A 4 -17.20 46.44 -62.57
C PHE A 4 -17.46 46.59 -61.07
N PHE A 5 -16.40 46.68 -60.26
CA PHE A 5 -16.50 46.92 -58.83
C PHE A 5 -17.19 48.25 -58.48
N ALA A 6 -16.91 49.33 -59.24
CA ALA A 6 -17.59 50.61 -59.02
C ALA A 6 -19.10 50.57 -59.36
N LYS A 7 -19.50 49.79 -60.37
CA LYS A 7 -20.90 49.68 -60.82
C LYS A 7 -21.76 48.86 -59.85
N TYR A 8 -21.18 47.86 -59.19
CA TYR A 8 -21.90 46.93 -58.32
C TYR A 8 -21.57 47.11 -56.83
N GLN A 9 -20.82 48.15 -56.43
CA GLN A 9 -20.39 48.38 -55.04
C GLN A 9 -21.55 48.33 -54.04
N LYS A 10 -22.72 48.89 -54.38
CA LYS A 10 -23.91 48.84 -53.50
C LYS A 10 -24.53 47.45 -53.41
N ILE A 11 -24.55 46.69 -54.51
CA ILE A 11 -25.11 45.33 -54.53
C ILE A 11 -24.18 44.37 -53.81
N LEU A 12 -22.86 44.50 -54.01
CA LEU A 12 -21.86 43.69 -53.31
C LEU A 12 -21.83 43.98 -51.81
N LEU A 13 -22.07 45.22 -51.38
CA LEU A 13 -22.15 45.58 -49.97
C LEU A 13 -23.45 45.08 -49.32
N VAL A 14 -24.57 45.11 -50.04
CA VAL A 14 -25.84 44.56 -49.55
C VAL A 14 -25.80 43.04 -49.48
N VAL A 15 -25.29 42.36 -50.52
CA VAL A 15 -25.16 40.89 -50.55
C VAL A 15 -24.09 40.40 -49.57
N GLY A 16 -22.93 41.07 -49.53
CA GLY A 16 -21.88 40.78 -48.55
C GLY A 16 -22.33 41.01 -47.11
N GLY A 17 -23.04 42.12 -46.86
CA GLY A 17 -23.58 42.43 -45.53
C GLY A 17 -24.68 41.48 -45.08
N SER A 18 -25.55 41.04 -46.00
CA SER A 18 -26.62 40.07 -45.67
C SER A 18 -26.08 38.64 -45.47
N ILE A 19 -25.09 38.21 -46.24
CA ILE A 19 -24.40 36.92 -46.00
C ILE A 19 -23.65 36.96 -44.66
N LEU A 20 -22.99 38.08 -44.33
CA LEU A 20 -22.30 38.24 -43.05
C LEU A 20 -23.28 38.24 -41.86
N MET A 21 -24.46 38.85 -42.01
CA MET A 21 -25.50 38.84 -40.98
C MET A 21 -26.09 37.44 -40.77
N VAL A 22 -26.27 36.65 -41.82
CA VAL A 22 -26.77 35.27 -41.73
C VAL A 22 -25.73 34.36 -41.06
N ILE A 23 -24.43 34.56 -41.32
CA ILE A 23 -23.34 33.84 -40.65
C ILE A 23 -23.29 34.16 -39.15
N PHE A 24 -23.57 35.40 -38.73
CA PHE A 24 -23.60 35.81 -37.33
C PHE A 24 -24.89 35.45 -36.58
N LEU A 25 -25.95 35.06 -37.29
CA LEU A 25 -27.24 34.64 -36.72
C LEU A 25 -27.33 33.13 -36.47
N LEU A 26 -26.32 32.35 -36.86
CA LEU A 26 -26.22 30.93 -36.51
C LEU A 26 -25.50 30.78 -35.16
N PRO A 27 -26.16 30.25 -34.11
CA PRO A 27 -25.49 29.92 -32.86
C PRO A 27 -24.56 28.72 -33.12
N ALA A 28 -23.26 28.91 -32.85
CA ALA A 28 -22.24 27.86 -32.81
C ALA A 28 -22.09 26.98 -34.08
N GLY A 29 -21.76 27.58 -35.23
CA GLY A 29 -21.37 26.86 -36.45
C GLY A 29 -19.93 26.33 -36.49
N GLY A 30 -19.29 26.04 -35.34
CA GLY A 30 -17.88 25.64 -35.26
C GLY A 30 -17.61 24.18 -34.86
N GLN A 31 -18.63 23.42 -34.42
CA GLN A 31 -18.46 22.05 -33.91
C GLN A 31 -18.80 20.93 -34.92
N PHE A 32 -19.33 21.26 -36.10
CA PHE A 32 -19.77 20.26 -37.09
C PHE A 32 -18.67 19.74 -38.04
N LEU A 33 -17.44 20.25 -37.92
CA LEU A 33 -16.29 19.83 -38.75
C LEU A 33 -15.13 19.23 -37.93
N GLN A 34 -15.32 19.00 -36.63
CA GLN A 34 -14.38 18.18 -35.88
C GLN A 34 -14.68 16.70 -36.18
N PRO A 35 -13.70 15.91 -36.68
CA PRO A 35 -13.86 14.46 -36.79
C PRO A 35 -14.31 13.92 -35.43
N ASP A 36 -15.31 13.05 -35.42
CA ASP A 36 -15.75 12.38 -34.20
C ASP A 36 -14.52 11.73 -33.54
N PRO A 37 -14.09 12.19 -32.34
CA PRO A 37 -12.90 11.67 -31.70
C PRO A 37 -13.01 10.17 -31.42
N THR A 38 -14.22 9.61 -31.35
CA THR A 38 -14.45 8.17 -31.13
C THR A 38 -14.26 7.34 -32.41
N ALA A 39 -14.39 7.95 -33.59
CA ALA A 39 -14.19 7.28 -34.88
C ALA A 39 -12.73 7.23 -35.32
N GLN A 40 -11.81 7.83 -34.54
CA GLN A 40 -10.38 7.81 -34.84
C GLN A 40 -9.84 6.36 -34.77
N PRO A 41 -9.04 5.92 -35.76
CA PRO A 41 -8.43 4.60 -35.77
C PRO A 41 -7.29 4.53 -34.76
N VAL A 42 -7.25 3.43 -34.01
CA VAL A 42 -6.17 3.08 -33.08
C VAL A 42 -5.16 2.16 -33.78
N GLY A 43 -5.67 1.25 -34.61
CA GLY A 43 -4.87 0.29 -35.36
C GLY A 43 -5.74 -0.66 -36.15
N THR A 44 -5.11 -1.66 -36.78
CA THR A 44 -5.82 -2.68 -37.56
C THR A 44 -5.49 -4.09 -37.08
N VAL A 45 -6.48 -4.97 -37.15
CA VAL A 45 -6.41 -6.38 -36.79
C VAL A 45 -6.96 -7.17 -37.97
N ASP A 46 -6.11 -7.89 -38.72
CA ASP A 46 -6.49 -8.62 -39.95
C ASP A 46 -7.34 -7.77 -40.94
N GLY A 47 -7.01 -6.48 -41.08
CA GLY A 47 -7.73 -5.55 -41.96
C GLY A 47 -9.03 -4.96 -41.39
N ARG A 48 -9.44 -5.34 -40.16
CA ARG A 48 -10.47 -4.63 -39.39
C ARG A 48 -9.84 -3.47 -38.63
N THR A 49 -10.32 -2.25 -38.86
CA THR A 49 -9.93 -1.08 -38.07
C THR A 49 -10.52 -1.18 -36.66
N ILE A 50 -9.65 -1.05 -35.65
CA ILE A 50 -10.01 -0.84 -34.26
C ILE A 50 -10.03 0.67 -34.01
N THR A 51 -11.13 1.17 -33.46
CA THR A 51 -11.35 2.60 -33.21
C THR A 51 -11.29 2.94 -31.73
N PHE A 52 -11.22 4.22 -31.40
CA PHE A 52 -11.37 4.67 -30.02
C PHE A 52 -12.74 4.30 -29.44
N ALA A 53 -13.81 4.27 -30.24
CA ALA A 53 -15.12 3.81 -29.81
C ALA A 53 -15.09 2.35 -29.31
N ASP A 54 -14.32 1.49 -29.98
CA ASP A 54 -14.14 0.09 -29.57
C ASP A 54 -13.43 0.01 -28.21
N GLN A 55 -12.36 0.79 -28.01
CA GLN A 55 -11.64 0.84 -26.73
C GLN A 55 -12.52 1.36 -25.60
N HIS A 56 -13.33 2.40 -25.84
CA HIS A 56 -14.28 2.91 -24.85
C HIS A 56 -15.34 1.86 -24.50
N ALA A 57 -15.82 1.09 -25.48
CA ALA A 57 -16.75 0.00 -25.23
C ALA A 57 -16.11 -1.11 -24.39
N ALA A 58 -14.85 -1.49 -24.65
CA ALA A 58 -14.11 -2.43 -23.84
C ALA A 58 -13.88 -1.92 -22.41
N ALA A 59 -13.48 -0.66 -22.26
CA ALA A 59 -13.31 -0.02 -20.95
C ALA A 59 -14.62 -0.04 -20.14
N ALA A 60 -15.77 0.22 -20.78
CA ALA A 60 -17.08 0.15 -20.14
C ALA A 60 -17.45 -1.28 -19.68
N GLU A 61 -17.07 -2.30 -20.46
CA GLU A 61 -17.26 -3.71 -20.05
C GLU A 61 -16.38 -4.07 -18.85
N MET A 62 -15.13 -3.64 -18.86
CA MET A 62 -14.18 -3.87 -17.75
C MET A 62 -14.62 -3.15 -16.48
N GLU A 63 -15.03 -1.88 -16.59
CA GLU A 63 -15.57 -1.10 -15.47
C GLU A 63 -16.82 -1.77 -14.88
N LEU A 64 -17.72 -2.27 -15.73
CA LEU A 64 -18.90 -3.00 -15.28
C LEU A 64 -18.54 -4.27 -14.50
N LEU A 65 -17.62 -5.08 -15.04
CA LEU A 65 -17.16 -6.30 -14.39
C LEU A 65 -16.44 -6.00 -13.07
N SER A 66 -15.70 -4.88 -12.98
CA SER A 66 -15.00 -4.48 -11.75
C SER A 66 -15.96 -4.21 -10.58
N ARG A 67 -17.14 -3.69 -10.89
CA ARG A 67 -18.17 -3.36 -9.89
C ARG A 67 -18.99 -4.56 -9.47
N ILE A 68 -19.23 -5.50 -10.38
CA ILE A 68 -20.13 -6.64 -10.14
C ILE A 68 -19.36 -7.87 -9.66
N VAL A 69 -18.17 -8.12 -10.23
CA VAL A 69 -17.38 -9.33 -9.97
C VAL A 69 -15.89 -8.97 -9.87
N PRO A 70 -15.47 -8.20 -8.85
CA PRO A 70 -14.09 -7.74 -8.72
C PRO A 70 -13.06 -8.88 -8.72
N ASN A 71 -13.43 -10.06 -8.18
CA ASN A 71 -12.56 -11.23 -8.13
C ASN A 71 -12.37 -11.91 -9.51
N LEU A 72 -13.30 -11.71 -10.46
CA LEU A 72 -13.17 -12.23 -11.82
C LEU A 72 -12.11 -11.45 -12.61
N LEU A 73 -11.94 -10.15 -12.32
CA LEU A 73 -11.01 -9.28 -13.01
C LEU A 73 -9.54 -9.54 -12.69
N ARG A 74 -9.22 -10.17 -11.56
CA ARG A 74 -7.81 -10.42 -11.16
C ARG A 74 -7.01 -11.17 -12.24
N ASN A 75 -7.68 -11.96 -13.06
CA ASN A 75 -7.06 -12.77 -14.12
C ASN A 75 -7.46 -12.33 -15.53
N LEU A 76 -8.01 -11.13 -15.68
CA LEU A 76 -8.37 -10.51 -16.96
C LEU A 76 -7.41 -9.34 -17.26
N PRO A 77 -7.31 -8.89 -18.52
CA PRO A 77 -6.53 -7.70 -18.86
C PRO A 77 -7.00 -6.46 -18.10
N ASP A 78 -6.07 -5.59 -17.72
CA ASP A 78 -6.31 -4.27 -17.14
C ASP A 78 -6.29 -3.14 -18.20
N ASP A 79 -5.79 -3.43 -19.40
CA ASP A 79 -5.81 -2.54 -20.56
C ASP A 79 -6.98 -2.82 -21.54
N PRO A 80 -7.78 -1.81 -21.93
CA PRO A 80 -8.90 -1.97 -22.86
C PRO A 80 -8.51 -2.43 -24.27
N LEU A 81 -7.31 -2.08 -24.76
CA LEU A 81 -6.84 -2.58 -26.05
C LEU A 81 -6.52 -4.07 -25.94
N GLN A 82 -5.81 -4.48 -24.89
CA GLN A 82 -5.52 -5.89 -24.63
C GLN A 82 -6.81 -6.72 -24.51
N TRP A 83 -7.83 -6.22 -23.80
CA TRP A 83 -9.16 -6.85 -23.75
C TRP A 83 -9.73 -7.14 -25.14
N LEU A 84 -9.76 -6.14 -26.02
CA LEU A 84 -10.27 -6.30 -27.38
C LEU A 84 -9.48 -7.32 -28.18
N LEU A 85 -8.14 -7.24 -28.10
CA LEU A 85 -7.27 -8.13 -28.85
C LEU A 85 -7.39 -9.58 -28.38
N GLU A 86 -7.52 -9.82 -27.06
CA GLU A 86 -7.76 -11.17 -26.53
C GLU A 86 -9.15 -11.71 -26.87
N VAL A 87 -10.19 -10.87 -26.93
CA VAL A 87 -11.51 -11.29 -27.44
C VAL A 87 -11.41 -11.70 -28.92
N ASP A 88 -10.71 -10.92 -29.74
CA ASP A 88 -10.52 -11.27 -31.16
C ASP A 88 -9.65 -12.52 -31.33
N ASP A 89 -8.64 -12.69 -30.50
CA ASP A 89 -7.80 -13.89 -30.46
C ASP A 89 -8.59 -15.15 -30.06
N ALA A 90 -9.46 -15.04 -29.06
CA ALA A 90 -10.36 -16.13 -28.65
C ALA A 90 -11.25 -16.56 -29.83
N ARG A 91 -11.81 -15.59 -30.58
CA ARG A 91 -12.61 -15.87 -31.79
C ARG A 91 -11.79 -16.59 -32.87
N ARG A 92 -10.52 -16.21 -33.09
CA ARG A 92 -9.63 -16.88 -34.04
C ARG A 92 -9.35 -18.33 -33.67
N ASN A 93 -9.28 -18.61 -32.37
CA ASN A 93 -9.10 -19.96 -31.83
C ASN A 93 -10.43 -20.75 -31.74
N GLY A 94 -11.53 -20.21 -32.27
CA GLY A 94 -12.84 -20.88 -32.28
C GLY A 94 -13.53 -20.90 -30.92
N ILE A 95 -13.10 -20.05 -29.99
CA ILE A 95 -13.65 -19.96 -28.63
C ILE A 95 -14.79 -18.94 -28.64
N TYR A 96 -15.99 -19.39 -28.28
CA TYR A 96 -17.19 -18.57 -28.20
C TYR A 96 -17.98 -18.89 -26.94
N ALA A 97 -18.50 -17.86 -26.27
CA ALA A 97 -19.41 -18.02 -25.14
C ALA A 97 -20.86 -17.75 -25.57
N SER A 98 -21.77 -18.69 -25.27
CA SER A 98 -23.18 -18.52 -25.61
C SER A 98 -23.90 -17.59 -24.62
N THR A 99 -25.02 -16.99 -25.03
CA THR A 99 -25.89 -16.22 -24.13
C THR A 99 -26.41 -17.08 -22.98
N VAL A 100 -26.66 -18.38 -23.22
CA VAL A 100 -27.11 -19.32 -22.18
C VAL A 100 -26.01 -19.52 -21.13
N GLN A 101 -24.77 -19.67 -21.56
CA GLN A 101 -23.62 -19.80 -20.67
C GLN A 101 -23.44 -18.54 -19.83
N ALA A 102 -23.47 -17.35 -20.44
CA ALA A 102 -23.36 -16.10 -19.70
C ALA A 102 -24.50 -15.89 -18.70
N ARG A 103 -25.73 -16.28 -19.04
CA ARG A 103 -26.86 -16.26 -18.09
C ARG A 103 -26.68 -17.25 -16.95
N SER A 104 -26.17 -18.45 -17.22
CA SER A 104 -25.85 -19.43 -16.18
C SER A 104 -24.81 -18.91 -15.20
N GLU A 105 -23.81 -18.16 -15.67
CA GLU A 105 -22.83 -17.51 -14.80
C GLU A 105 -23.49 -16.42 -13.92
N ILE A 106 -24.37 -15.60 -14.49
CA ILE A 106 -25.14 -14.58 -13.74
C ILE A 106 -26.02 -15.24 -12.66
N ASP A 107 -26.68 -16.34 -13.00
CA ASP A 107 -27.52 -17.09 -12.07
C ASP A 107 -26.68 -17.68 -10.92
N GLN A 108 -25.49 -18.20 -11.24
CA GLN A 108 -24.55 -18.71 -10.25
C GLN A 108 -24.03 -17.60 -9.33
N MET A 109 -23.68 -16.43 -9.87
CA MET A 109 -23.28 -15.27 -9.06
C MET A 109 -24.41 -14.82 -8.13
N THR A 110 -25.64 -14.80 -8.63
CA THR A 110 -26.83 -14.47 -7.83
C THR A 110 -27.03 -15.49 -6.71
N ALA A 111 -26.87 -16.78 -7.00
CA ALA A 111 -26.94 -17.85 -6.00
C ALA A 111 -25.81 -17.75 -4.94
N GLN A 112 -24.67 -17.17 -5.30
CA GLN A 112 -23.55 -16.88 -4.39
C GLN A 112 -23.72 -15.58 -3.61
N GLY A 113 -24.85 -14.87 -3.77
CA GLY A 113 -25.19 -13.69 -3.00
C GLY A 113 -24.80 -12.34 -3.64
N VAL A 114 -24.35 -12.33 -4.90
CA VAL A 114 -24.08 -11.10 -5.63
C VAL A 114 -25.41 -10.41 -5.99
N PRO A 115 -25.67 -9.15 -5.58
CA PRO A 115 -26.94 -8.48 -5.81
C PRO A 115 -27.01 -7.86 -7.22
N VAL A 116 -26.88 -8.69 -8.26
CA VAL A 116 -26.73 -8.27 -9.67
C VAL A 116 -27.84 -7.30 -10.10
N ALA A 117 -29.10 -7.60 -9.78
CA ALA A 117 -30.25 -6.76 -10.14
C ALA A 117 -30.18 -5.35 -9.53
N GLN A 118 -29.74 -5.25 -8.27
CA GLN A 118 -29.59 -3.97 -7.57
C GLN A 118 -28.42 -3.16 -8.15
N LEU A 119 -27.32 -3.83 -8.50
CA LEU A 119 -26.15 -3.18 -9.10
C LEU A 119 -26.45 -2.63 -10.50
N LEU A 120 -27.19 -3.38 -11.33
CA LEU A 120 -27.67 -2.89 -12.63
C LEU A 120 -28.59 -1.67 -12.48
N GLN A 121 -29.48 -1.69 -11.49
CA GLN A 121 -30.37 -0.56 -11.21
C GLN A 121 -29.61 0.70 -10.74
N GLN A 122 -28.59 0.54 -9.89
CA GLN A 122 -27.79 1.65 -9.37
C GLN A 122 -26.81 2.24 -10.40
N SER A 123 -26.28 1.40 -11.29
CA SER A 123 -25.30 1.80 -12.32
C SER A 123 -25.93 2.33 -13.61
N GLY A 124 -27.23 2.16 -13.81
CA GLY A 124 -27.91 2.51 -15.06
C GLY A 124 -27.50 1.64 -16.25
N VAL A 125 -26.85 0.50 -16.00
CA VAL A 125 -26.33 -0.41 -17.02
C VAL A 125 -27.40 -1.39 -17.49
N THR A 126 -27.40 -1.71 -18.79
CA THR A 126 -28.35 -2.67 -19.38
C THR A 126 -27.93 -4.11 -19.12
N GLU A 127 -28.90 -5.01 -18.94
CA GLU A 127 -28.67 -6.47 -18.85
C GLU A 127 -27.94 -7.00 -20.10
N ALA A 128 -28.22 -6.43 -21.27
CA ALA A 128 -27.55 -6.81 -22.52
C ALA A 128 -26.04 -6.53 -22.50
N LEU A 129 -25.62 -5.39 -21.90
CA LEU A 129 -24.20 -5.09 -21.73
C LEU A 129 -23.55 -6.09 -20.77
N LEU A 130 -24.19 -6.38 -19.62
CA LEU A 130 -23.68 -7.35 -18.66
C LEU A 130 -23.47 -8.74 -19.28
N VAL A 131 -24.48 -9.24 -20.00
CA VAL A 131 -24.39 -10.54 -20.68
C VAL A 131 -23.22 -10.55 -21.67
N ARG A 132 -23.05 -9.48 -22.46
CA ARG A 132 -21.94 -9.36 -23.42
C ARG A 132 -20.58 -9.33 -22.71
N SER A 133 -20.45 -8.55 -21.64
CA SER A 133 -19.22 -8.47 -20.85
C SER A 133 -18.83 -9.83 -20.28
N ILE A 134 -19.80 -10.60 -19.78
CA ILE A 134 -19.55 -11.96 -19.27
C ILE A 134 -19.15 -12.91 -20.39
N GLN A 135 -19.78 -12.83 -21.57
CA GLN A 135 -19.36 -13.63 -22.73
C GLN A 135 -17.91 -13.37 -23.10
N HIS A 136 -17.51 -12.10 -23.22
CA HIS A 136 -16.12 -11.74 -23.51
C HIS A 136 -15.15 -12.18 -22.42
N ALA A 137 -15.52 -12.02 -21.13
CA ALA A 137 -14.72 -12.51 -20.01
C ALA A 137 -14.50 -14.03 -20.09
N VAL A 138 -15.55 -14.82 -20.34
CA VAL A 138 -15.46 -16.28 -20.48
C VAL A 138 -14.57 -16.66 -21.68
N MET A 139 -14.72 -15.98 -22.82
CA MET A 139 -13.88 -16.22 -23.99
C MET A 139 -12.40 -15.99 -23.69
N ILE A 140 -12.08 -14.88 -23.01
CA ILE A 140 -10.72 -14.55 -22.61
C ILE A 140 -10.17 -15.61 -21.65
N LEU A 141 -10.93 -15.99 -20.62
CA LEU A 141 -10.49 -16.98 -19.63
C LEU A 141 -10.21 -18.34 -20.27
N GLU A 142 -11.07 -18.81 -21.18
CA GLU A 142 -10.86 -20.06 -21.92
C GLU A 142 -9.63 -20.00 -22.84
N LEU A 143 -9.43 -18.88 -23.55
CA LEU A 143 -8.23 -18.65 -24.34
C LEU A 143 -6.96 -18.72 -23.48
N ARG A 144 -6.95 -18.00 -22.35
CA ARG A 144 -5.83 -17.98 -21.41
C ARG A 144 -5.53 -19.38 -20.86
N LYS A 145 -6.57 -20.14 -20.50
CA LYS A 145 -6.47 -21.54 -20.06
C LYS A 145 -5.81 -22.43 -21.11
N MET A 146 -6.22 -22.28 -22.37
CA MET A 146 -5.66 -23.03 -23.51
C MET A 146 -4.17 -22.71 -23.72
N ILE A 147 -3.77 -21.44 -23.56
CA ILE A 147 -2.38 -21.01 -23.75
C ILE A 147 -1.47 -21.54 -22.62
N ILE A 148 -1.95 -21.56 -21.38
CA ILE A 148 -1.11 -21.76 -20.19
C ILE A 148 -1.11 -23.21 -19.69
N ALA A 149 -2.22 -23.92 -19.86
CA ALA A 149 -2.35 -25.31 -19.46
C ALA A 149 -2.77 -26.19 -20.65
N PRO A 150 -1.93 -26.31 -21.71
CA PRO A 150 -2.30 -27.06 -22.91
C PRO A 150 -2.44 -28.57 -22.65
N GLN A 151 -1.97 -29.08 -21.50
CA GLN A 151 -2.11 -30.46 -21.08
C GLN A 151 -2.57 -30.54 -19.61
N PRO A 152 -3.55 -31.39 -19.28
CA PRO A 152 -3.98 -31.57 -17.90
C PRO A 152 -2.82 -32.12 -17.04
N PRO A 153 -2.68 -31.67 -15.77
CA PRO A 153 -1.64 -32.20 -14.89
C PRO A 153 -1.78 -33.71 -14.67
N SER A 154 -0.66 -34.42 -14.58
CA SER A 154 -0.65 -35.86 -14.25
C SER A 154 -1.22 -36.12 -12.85
N GLU A 155 -1.80 -37.31 -12.63
CA GLU A 155 -2.34 -37.72 -11.33
C GLU A 155 -1.36 -37.52 -10.15
N PRO A 156 -0.07 -37.90 -10.24
CA PRO A 156 0.87 -37.67 -9.14
C PRO A 156 1.09 -36.17 -8.84
N ARG A 157 1.06 -35.33 -9.87
CA ARG A 157 1.18 -33.87 -9.73
C ARG A 157 -0.04 -33.28 -9.04
N LEU A 158 -1.25 -33.75 -9.37
CA LEU A 158 -2.48 -33.34 -8.68
C LEU A 158 -2.48 -33.77 -7.21
N ALA A 159 -2.06 -35.00 -6.93
CA ALA A 159 -1.95 -35.53 -5.57
C ALA A 159 -0.93 -34.74 -4.74
N HIS A 160 0.26 -34.48 -5.29
CA HIS A 160 1.29 -33.68 -4.64
C HIS A 160 0.82 -32.24 -4.36
N PHE A 161 0.17 -31.61 -5.34
CA PHE A 161 -0.38 -30.28 -5.16
C PHE A 161 -1.47 -30.26 -4.08
N ALA A 162 -2.40 -31.22 -4.11
CA ALA A 162 -3.44 -31.39 -3.09
C ALA A 162 -2.86 -31.51 -1.68
N GLN A 163 -1.82 -32.34 -1.51
CA GLN A 163 -1.11 -32.47 -0.24
C GLN A 163 -0.59 -31.12 0.25
N GLY A 164 0.08 -30.35 -0.62
CA GLY A 164 0.62 -29.04 -0.24
C GLY A 164 -0.44 -28.01 0.19
N ILE A 165 -1.63 -28.02 -0.41
CA ILE A 165 -2.68 -27.03 -0.13
C ILE A 165 -3.71 -27.47 0.92
N ARG A 166 -3.74 -28.76 1.32
CA ARG A 166 -4.79 -29.29 2.21
C ARG A 166 -4.28 -30.11 3.38
N SER A 167 -3.07 -30.68 3.32
CA SER A 167 -2.51 -31.32 4.51
C SER A 167 -2.24 -30.25 5.56
N GLN A 168 -2.48 -30.59 6.83
CA GLN A 168 -2.31 -29.67 7.94
C GLN A 168 -1.33 -30.24 8.97
N ALA A 169 -0.49 -29.38 9.53
CA ALA A 169 0.39 -29.71 10.63
C ALA A 169 0.19 -28.72 11.78
N THR A 170 0.31 -29.21 13.00
CA THR A 170 0.50 -28.40 14.21
C THR A 170 1.78 -28.86 14.89
N VAL A 171 2.61 -27.91 15.30
CA VAL A 171 3.90 -28.19 15.92
C VAL A 171 4.12 -27.30 17.14
N ASP A 172 4.88 -27.81 18.09
CA ASP A 172 5.49 -27.01 19.15
C ASP A 172 6.90 -26.62 18.72
N VAL A 173 7.20 -25.32 18.71
CA VAL A 173 8.53 -24.81 18.32
C VAL A 173 9.28 -24.19 19.49
N VAL A 174 10.60 -24.35 19.45
CA VAL A 174 11.55 -23.68 20.33
C VAL A 174 12.62 -22.99 19.46
N PRO A 175 12.60 -21.65 19.32
CA PRO A 175 13.62 -20.94 18.58
C PRO A 175 14.91 -20.81 19.38
N VAL A 176 16.04 -20.99 18.69
CA VAL A 176 17.39 -20.68 19.18
C VAL A 176 17.99 -19.66 18.23
N ASP A 177 18.15 -18.41 18.69
CA ASP A 177 18.68 -17.33 17.87
C ASP A 177 20.20 -17.37 17.76
N ALA A 178 20.75 -16.95 16.61
CA ALA A 178 22.19 -16.76 16.43
C ALA A 178 22.79 -15.81 17.48
N ASP A 179 21.99 -14.89 18.03
CA ASP A 179 22.39 -13.97 19.08
C ASP A 179 22.94 -14.67 20.34
N THR A 180 22.49 -15.91 20.60
CA THR A 180 22.99 -16.74 21.71
C THR A 180 24.45 -17.16 21.56
N LEU A 181 24.99 -17.13 20.34
CA LEU A 181 26.36 -17.54 20.00
C LEU A 181 27.26 -16.37 19.57
N LEU A 182 26.81 -15.11 19.67
CA LEU A 182 27.61 -13.95 19.26
C LEU A 182 28.96 -13.84 20.00
N ALA A 183 29.03 -14.30 21.25
CA ALA A 183 30.26 -14.31 22.04
C ALA A 183 31.23 -15.42 21.63
N ASP A 184 30.71 -16.53 21.08
CA ASP A 184 31.50 -17.66 20.57
C ASP A 184 31.91 -17.46 19.10
N ALA A 185 31.23 -16.55 18.39
CA ALA A 185 31.46 -16.29 16.98
C ALA A 185 32.82 -15.59 16.75
N PRO A 186 33.60 -16.01 15.74
CA PRO A 186 34.80 -15.29 15.36
C PRO A 186 34.45 -13.87 14.93
N GLU A 187 35.34 -12.91 15.20
CA GLU A 187 35.16 -11.56 14.66
C GLU A 187 35.26 -11.61 13.12
N PRO A 188 34.33 -10.97 12.40
CA PRO A 188 34.36 -10.97 10.95
C PRO A 188 35.59 -10.22 10.44
N THR A 189 36.23 -10.77 9.41
CA THR A 189 37.34 -10.14 8.71
C THR A 189 36.85 -8.98 7.84
N ASP A 190 37.71 -8.00 7.57
CA ASP A 190 37.38 -6.87 6.67
C ASP A 190 36.91 -7.37 5.28
N ALA A 191 37.48 -8.46 4.79
CA ALA A 191 37.08 -9.08 3.53
C ALA A 191 35.64 -9.61 3.57
N GLN A 192 35.23 -10.27 4.67
CA GLN A 192 33.84 -10.75 4.84
C GLN A 192 32.85 -9.60 4.96
N VAL A 193 33.22 -8.52 5.65
CA VAL A 193 32.39 -7.31 5.75
C VAL A 193 32.21 -6.68 4.37
N GLN A 194 33.30 -6.55 3.61
CA GLN A 194 33.26 -5.99 2.26
C GLN A 194 32.42 -6.86 1.31
N GLU A 195 32.60 -8.19 1.33
CA GLU A 195 31.82 -9.13 0.52
C GLU A 195 30.33 -9.04 0.84
N LEU A 196 29.98 -8.97 2.13
CA LEU A 196 28.59 -8.85 2.56
C LEU A 196 27.97 -7.53 2.09
N TYR A 197 28.71 -6.42 2.22
CA TYR A 197 28.29 -5.11 1.71
C TYR A 197 28.07 -5.13 0.20
N ASP A 198 29.05 -5.58 -0.58
CA ASP A 198 28.96 -5.58 -2.03
C ASP A 198 27.81 -6.44 -2.55
N LYS A 199 27.49 -7.53 -1.84
CA LYS A 199 26.38 -8.42 -2.18
C LYS A 199 24.99 -7.84 -1.88
N TYR A 200 24.85 -6.99 -0.86
CA TYR A 200 23.54 -6.58 -0.34
C TYR A 200 23.32 -5.05 -0.28
N LYS A 201 24.21 -4.25 -0.89
CA LYS A 201 24.11 -2.77 -0.92
C LYS A 201 22.94 -2.22 -1.74
N ASP A 202 22.50 -2.98 -2.74
CA ASP A 202 21.35 -2.68 -3.62
C ASP A 202 20.02 -3.22 -3.07
N SER A 203 20.09 -4.09 -2.06
CA SER A 203 18.95 -4.82 -1.55
C SER A 203 18.31 -4.09 -0.37
N PRO A 204 16.98 -3.89 -0.36
CA PRO A 204 16.29 -3.44 0.83
C PRO A 204 16.38 -4.48 1.96
N LYS A 205 16.49 -4.00 3.20
CA LYS A 205 16.51 -4.86 4.39
C LYS A 205 15.25 -5.74 4.43
N GLY A 206 15.44 -7.03 4.69
CA GLY A 206 14.38 -8.04 4.79
C GLY A 206 13.86 -8.57 3.46
N ARG A 207 14.43 -8.14 2.31
CA ARG A 207 14.00 -8.57 0.97
C ARG A 207 14.99 -9.49 0.27
N SER A 208 16.23 -9.59 0.73
CA SER A 208 17.23 -10.43 0.08
C SER A 208 17.25 -11.85 0.62
N GLU A 209 17.52 -12.79 -0.28
CA GLU A 209 17.72 -14.20 0.07
C GLU A 209 19.22 -14.53 0.25
N PRO A 210 19.57 -15.54 1.08
CA PRO A 210 18.69 -16.30 1.96
C PRO A 210 18.53 -15.69 3.37
N TYR A 211 19.23 -14.58 3.66
CA TYR A 211 19.44 -14.12 5.05
C TYR A 211 18.67 -12.85 5.42
N GLY A 212 17.92 -12.24 4.49
CA GLY A 212 17.19 -11.00 4.75
C GLY A 212 18.07 -9.75 4.91
N PHE A 213 19.36 -9.82 4.57
CA PHE A 213 20.25 -8.65 4.66
C PHE A 213 19.89 -7.57 3.64
N GLY A 214 20.32 -6.35 3.90
CA GLY A 214 20.08 -5.26 2.97
C GLY A 214 20.58 -3.94 3.54
N TYR A 215 21.36 -3.24 2.72
CA TYR A 215 21.96 -1.96 3.08
C TYR A 215 21.46 -0.82 2.20
N TYR A 216 20.50 -1.07 1.32
CA TYR A 216 19.82 -0.02 0.58
C TYR A 216 19.14 0.94 1.56
N LEU A 217 19.47 2.22 1.43
CA LEU A 217 19.06 3.24 2.37
C LEU A 217 17.65 3.69 2.01
N PRO A 218 16.66 3.57 2.92
CA PRO A 218 15.32 4.07 2.66
C PRO A 218 15.30 5.59 2.64
N ARG A 219 14.21 6.16 2.12
CA ARG A 219 13.89 7.58 2.29
C ARG A 219 13.96 7.94 3.78
N ARG A 220 14.80 8.92 4.10
CA ARG A 220 15.10 9.28 5.50
C ARG A 220 15.34 10.77 5.64
N VAL A 221 15.02 11.30 6.82
CA VAL A 221 15.09 12.74 7.11
C VAL A 221 15.74 13.01 8.46
N LYS A 222 16.22 14.23 8.60
CA LYS A 222 16.49 14.89 9.87
C LYS A 222 15.51 16.06 9.98
N LEU A 223 14.99 16.30 11.17
CA LEU A 223 13.95 17.29 11.35
C LEU A 223 14.04 17.96 12.70
N GLU A 224 13.37 19.09 12.81
CA GLU A 224 13.05 19.77 14.04
C GLU A 224 11.57 20.15 14.04
N TYR A 225 10.97 20.27 15.22
CA TYR A 225 9.60 20.74 15.35
C TYR A 225 9.42 21.59 16.60
N ILE A 226 8.49 22.53 16.49
CA ILE A 226 7.96 23.32 17.59
C ILE A 226 6.55 22.82 17.89
N SER A 227 6.26 22.58 19.16
CA SER A 227 4.94 22.15 19.62
C SER A 227 4.35 23.15 20.61
N VAL A 228 3.03 23.32 20.56
CA VAL A 228 2.26 24.18 21.47
C VAL A 228 1.32 23.29 22.30
N PRO A 229 1.75 22.83 23.49
CA PRO A 229 0.96 21.87 24.24
C PRO A 229 -0.34 22.45 24.75
N LEU A 230 -1.46 21.80 24.44
CA LEU A 230 -2.79 22.26 24.83
C LEU A 230 -2.93 22.30 26.35
N ALA A 231 -2.33 21.33 27.06
CA ALA A 231 -2.31 21.31 28.52
C ALA A 231 -1.61 22.53 29.12
N ARG A 232 -0.48 22.97 28.54
CA ARG A 232 0.26 24.16 29.01
C ARG A 232 -0.50 25.45 28.72
N VAL A 233 -1.17 25.52 27.57
CA VAL A 233 -2.07 26.64 27.24
C VAL A 233 -3.24 26.70 28.22
N THR A 234 -3.87 25.55 28.50
CA THR A 234 -4.99 25.43 29.44
C THR A 234 -4.59 25.93 30.84
N ASN A 235 -3.43 25.51 31.34
CA ASN A 235 -2.92 25.93 32.65
C ASN A 235 -2.56 27.43 32.72
N SER A 236 -2.47 28.13 31.58
CA SER A 236 -2.17 29.56 31.52
C SER A 236 -3.41 30.46 31.53
N ILE A 237 -4.61 29.87 31.63
CA ILE A 237 -5.88 30.57 31.57
C ILE A 237 -6.59 30.43 32.92
N GLU A 238 -7.02 31.56 33.46
CA GLU A 238 -7.92 31.63 34.60
C GLU A 238 -9.30 32.05 34.08
N VAL A 239 -10.34 31.26 34.40
CA VAL A 239 -11.71 31.55 33.97
C VAL A 239 -12.40 32.38 35.03
N ASP A 240 -12.84 33.58 34.66
CA ASP A 240 -13.61 34.45 35.54
C ASP A 240 -15.07 33.94 35.68
N GLU A 241 -15.61 34.01 36.90
CA GLU A 241 -16.97 33.53 37.21
C GLU A 241 -18.05 34.28 36.42
N VAL A 242 -17.85 35.57 36.13
CA VAL A 242 -18.79 36.38 35.34
C VAL A 242 -18.80 35.92 33.89
N GLU A 243 -17.64 35.56 33.34
CA GLU A 243 -17.55 35.00 31.98
C GLU A 243 -18.19 33.61 31.89
N ALA A 244 -18.00 32.76 32.89
CA ALA A 244 -18.67 31.46 32.97
C ALA A 244 -20.19 31.61 33.04
N GLN A 245 -20.70 32.54 33.86
CA GLN A 245 -22.14 32.80 33.93
C GLN A 245 -22.70 33.36 32.61
N LYS A 246 -21.95 34.23 31.94
CA LYS A 246 -22.32 34.73 30.60
C LYS A 246 -22.36 33.59 29.58
N PHE A 247 -21.35 32.71 29.59
CA PHE A 247 -21.27 31.56 28.68
C PHE A 247 -22.44 30.58 28.87
N TYR A 248 -22.82 30.28 30.12
CA TYR A 248 -24.02 29.51 30.43
C TYR A 248 -25.29 30.17 29.89
N THR A 249 -25.43 31.49 30.06
CA THR A 249 -26.63 32.22 29.65
C THR A 249 -26.79 32.28 28.12
N THR A 250 -25.68 32.27 27.37
CA THR A 250 -25.70 32.26 25.90
C THR A 250 -25.82 30.86 25.30
N HIS A 251 -25.62 29.79 26.08
CA HIS A 251 -25.70 28.39 25.63
C HIS A 251 -26.57 27.50 26.57
N PRO A 252 -27.79 27.92 26.94
CA PRO A 252 -28.62 27.20 27.90
C PRO A 252 -28.95 25.77 27.45
N GLU A 253 -29.11 25.55 26.14
CA GLU A 253 -29.45 24.25 25.55
C GLU A 253 -28.44 23.14 25.83
N ARG A 254 -27.17 23.48 26.10
CA ARG A 254 -26.11 22.49 26.42
C ARG A 254 -26.21 21.92 27.84
N TYR A 255 -26.99 22.55 28.71
CA TYR A 255 -27.07 22.22 30.12
C TYR A 255 -28.46 21.69 30.53
N MET A 256 -29.18 21.08 29.60
CA MET A 256 -30.45 20.42 29.87
C MET A 256 -30.24 19.14 30.71
N PRO A 257 -31.22 18.76 31.56
CA PRO A 257 -31.17 17.48 32.27
C PRO A 257 -31.13 16.32 31.27
N PRO A 258 -30.40 15.23 31.58
CA PRO A 258 -30.32 14.06 30.72
C PRO A 258 -31.72 13.47 30.49
N THR A 259 -32.06 13.19 29.23
CA THR A 259 -33.31 12.52 28.89
C THR A 259 -33.34 11.13 29.54
N PRO A 260 -34.38 10.76 30.30
CA PRO A 260 -34.44 9.42 30.86
C PRO A 260 -34.45 8.38 29.73
N GLU A 261 -33.45 7.50 29.71
CA GLU A 261 -33.41 6.35 28.82
C GLU A 261 -34.66 5.50 29.05
N LYS A 262 -35.44 5.26 27.99
CA LYS A 262 -36.43 4.18 28.00
C LYS A 262 -35.67 2.87 28.16
N LYS A 263 -35.66 2.32 29.37
CA LYS A 263 -35.35 0.90 29.57
C LYS A 263 -36.50 0.10 28.97
N ASP A 264 -36.26 -0.55 27.84
CA ASP A 264 -37.11 -1.61 27.31
C ASP A 264 -37.01 -2.82 28.24
N ASN A 265 -37.70 -2.77 29.37
CA ASN A 265 -38.07 -3.95 30.12
C ASN A 265 -39.59 -4.00 30.16
N ALA A 266 -40.13 -4.86 29.30
CA ALA A 266 -41.46 -5.41 29.46
C ALA A 266 -41.44 -6.27 30.72
N ASP A 267 -41.81 -5.68 31.86
CA ASP A 267 -42.64 -6.32 32.89
C ASP A 267 -42.87 -5.37 34.08
N ALA A 268 -44.08 -5.48 34.62
CA ALA A 268 -44.61 -4.92 35.86
C ALA A 268 -45.29 -3.53 35.77
N GLU A 269 -46.61 -3.61 35.65
CA GLU A 269 -47.58 -2.70 36.24
C GLU A 269 -47.26 -2.39 37.72
N GLN A 270 -47.62 -1.17 38.12
CA GLN A 270 -47.74 -0.64 39.49
C GLN A 270 -46.45 -0.45 40.31
N SER A 271 -45.91 0.78 40.19
CA SER A 271 -45.57 1.56 41.38
C SER A 271 -45.64 3.07 41.06
N GLU A 272 -46.82 3.66 41.26
CA GLU A 272 -46.96 5.11 41.49
C GLU A 272 -46.37 5.44 42.86
N ALA A 273 -45.18 6.05 42.93
CA ALA A 273 -44.76 6.95 44.01
C ALA A 273 -43.32 7.49 43.79
N SER A 274 -43.23 8.56 43.00
CA SER A 274 -42.35 9.74 43.22
C SER A 274 -42.23 10.49 41.90
N GLY A 275 -43.24 11.30 41.58
CA GLY A 275 -43.07 12.39 40.64
C GLY A 275 -42.18 13.45 41.28
N THR A 276 -40.87 13.35 41.08
CA THR A 276 -40.02 14.54 41.12
C THR A 276 -40.08 15.16 39.74
N ASP A 277 -40.73 16.32 39.65
CA ASP A 277 -40.70 17.23 38.50
C ASP A 277 -39.27 17.35 37.97
N ALA A 278 -38.97 16.69 36.85
CA ALA A 278 -37.74 16.97 36.12
C ALA A 278 -37.87 18.40 35.57
N PRO A 279 -36.92 19.31 35.85
CA PRO A 279 -37.03 20.70 35.43
C PRO A 279 -37.18 20.79 33.91
N LYS A 280 -38.24 21.46 33.43
CA LYS A 280 -38.53 21.69 31.99
C LYS A 280 -37.64 22.78 31.36
N GLY A 281 -36.37 22.86 31.76
CA GLY A 281 -35.43 23.89 31.32
C GLY A 281 -33.99 23.52 31.69
N PRO A 282 -33.00 24.36 31.30
CA PRO A 282 -31.60 24.13 31.66
C PRO A 282 -31.40 24.03 33.17
N LEU A 283 -30.49 23.16 33.59
CA LEU A 283 -30.11 23.00 34.99
C LEU A 283 -29.56 24.32 35.54
N PRO A 284 -29.91 24.75 36.77
CA PRO A 284 -29.40 25.98 37.35
C PRO A 284 -27.87 26.04 37.31
N TYR A 285 -27.31 27.22 36.98
CA TYR A 285 -25.86 27.42 36.85
C TYR A 285 -25.05 26.81 38.00
N ARG A 286 -25.48 26.97 39.25
CA ARG A 286 -24.80 26.41 40.43
C ARG A 286 -24.63 24.88 40.37
N GLN A 287 -25.52 24.16 39.70
CA GLN A 287 -25.46 22.69 39.55
C GLN A 287 -24.53 22.26 38.41
N VAL A 288 -24.36 23.10 37.40
CA VAL A 288 -23.51 22.82 36.22
C VAL A 288 -22.24 23.67 36.17
N ARG A 289 -21.97 24.45 37.22
CA ARG A 289 -20.88 25.45 37.28
C ARG A 289 -19.55 24.87 36.81
N ASP A 290 -19.12 23.76 37.39
CA ASP A 290 -17.81 23.19 37.07
C ASP A 290 -17.77 22.69 35.62
N ARG A 291 -18.87 22.15 35.09
CA ARG A 291 -18.99 21.78 33.67
C ARG A 291 -18.92 22.99 32.75
N VAL A 292 -19.60 24.09 33.10
CA VAL A 292 -19.59 25.35 32.34
C VAL A 292 -18.17 25.91 32.30
N ILE A 293 -17.48 25.92 33.44
CA ILE A 293 -16.10 26.39 33.57
C ILE A 293 -15.17 25.51 32.73
N ASP A 294 -15.29 24.18 32.82
CA ASP A 294 -14.46 23.25 32.05
C ASP A 294 -14.66 23.41 30.53
N GLU A 295 -15.92 23.56 30.06
CA GLU A 295 -16.22 23.80 28.66
C GLU A 295 -15.68 25.14 28.17
N LEU A 296 -15.89 26.21 28.93
CA LEU A 296 -15.37 27.54 28.61
C LEU A 296 -13.83 27.55 28.61
N LEU A 297 -13.21 26.89 29.57
CA LEU A 297 -11.76 26.75 29.65
C LEU A 297 -11.20 26.04 28.42
N ARG A 298 -11.82 24.93 27.98
CA ARG A 298 -11.41 24.24 26.74
C ARG A 298 -11.55 25.13 25.52
N GLN A 299 -12.63 25.88 25.40
CA GLN A 299 -12.82 26.81 24.28
C GLN A 299 -11.76 27.91 24.28
N LEU A 300 -11.53 28.57 25.42
CA LEU A 300 -10.52 29.62 25.56
C LEU A 300 -9.11 29.10 25.32
N ALA A 301 -8.81 27.88 25.79
CA ALA A 301 -7.53 27.21 25.53
C ALA A 301 -7.31 26.99 24.04
N GLN A 302 -8.31 26.45 23.33
CA GLN A 302 -8.21 26.25 21.88
C GLN A 302 -8.04 27.59 21.14
N GLU A 303 -8.80 28.61 21.51
CA GLU A 303 -8.68 29.94 20.92
C GLU A 303 -7.28 30.55 21.14
N LYS A 304 -6.72 30.42 22.35
CA LYS A 304 -5.38 30.90 22.68
C LYS A 304 -4.30 30.12 21.93
N GLN A 305 -4.39 28.78 21.88
CA GLN A 305 -3.48 27.93 21.12
C GLN A 305 -3.49 28.30 19.63
N ASN A 306 -4.68 28.48 19.04
CA ASN A 306 -4.82 28.90 17.65
C ASN A 306 -4.18 30.26 17.36
N ARG A 307 -4.24 31.22 18.30
CA ARG A 307 -3.54 32.52 18.16
C ARG A 307 -2.03 32.35 18.18
N ILE A 308 -1.51 31.53 19.12
CA ILE A 308 -0.09 31.22 19.22
C ILE A 308 0.41 30.57 17.92
N VAL A 309 -0.26 29.51 17.45
CA VAL A 309 0.10 28.81 16.20
C VAL A 309 0.08 29.73 14.98
N LYS A 310 -0.91 30.63 14.90
CA LYS A 310 -0.98 31.64 13.83
C LYS A 310 0.20 32.61 13.88
N GLN A 311 0.62 33.04 15.07
CA GLN A 311 1.79 33.91 15.21
C GLN A 311 3.07 33.18 14.82
N ILE A 312 3.29 31.95 15.31
CA ILE A 312 4.43 31.11 14.92
C ILE A 312 4.47 30.97 13.39
N SER A 313 3.34 30.61 12.76
CA SER A 313 3.24 30.48 11.30
C SER A 313 3.57 31.79 10.58
N ALA A 314 3.14 32.94 11.09
CA ALA A 314 3.42 34.24 10.49
C ALA A 314 4.91 34.61 10.58
N GLU A 315 5.55 34.39 11.74
CA GLU A 315 6.98 34.61 11.93
C GLU A 315 7.82 33.72 10.99
N LEU A 316 7.42 32.47 10.82
CA LEU A 316 8.06 31.54 9.88
C LEU A 316 7.85 31.97 8.42
N ALA A 317 6.64 32.39 8.05
CA ALA A 317 6.33 32.85 6.70
C ALA A 317 7.15 34.08 6.31
N GLU A 318 7.43 35.00 7.23
CA GLU A 318 8.23 36.19 6.96
C GLU A 318 9.65 35.85 6.46
N SER A 319 10.25 34.77 6.98
CA SER A 319 11.58 34.29 6.55
C SER A 319 11.64 33.77 5.11
N THR A 320 10.47 33.55 4.48
CA THR A 320 10.36 33.04 3.10
C THR A 320 9.71 34.05 2.16
N ARG A 321 9.22 35.18 2.67
CA ARG A 321 8.38 36.14 1.95
C ARG A 321 9.05 36.76 0.72
N SER A 322 10.36 36.98 0.78
CA SER A 322 11.14 37.55 -0.32
C SER A 322 11.71 36.51 -1.29
N LEU A 323 11.54 35.21 -0.99
CA LEU A 323 12.10 34.14 -1.82
C LEU A 323 11.24 33.94 -3.07
N LYS A 324 11.92 33.69 -4.19
CA LYS A 324 11.26 33.32 -5.45
C LYS A 324 10.87 31.84 -5.40
N ARG A 325 9.88 31.48 -6.20
CA ARG A 325 9.52 30.07 -6.46
C ARG A 325 10.00 29.64 -7.84
N ASP A 326 10.32 28.36 -7.98
CA ASP A 326 10.56 27.73 -9.28
C ASP A 326 9.25 27.34 -9.97
N ASN A 327 9.37 26.71 -11.15
CA ASN A 327 8.21 26.31 -11.96
C ASN A 327 7.34 25.24 -11.28
N ASP A 328 7.92 24.48 -10.35
CA ASP A 328 7.24 23.41 -9.62
C ASP A 328 6.66 23.92 -8.28
N GLY A 329 6.76 25.22 -8.02
CA GLY A 329 6.19 25.89 -6.84
C GLY A 329 7.06 25.85 -5.59
N TYR A 330 8.27 25.29 -5.64
CA TYR A 330 9.20 25.23 -4.51
C TYR A 330 9.98 26.54 -4.36
N PHE A 331 10.39 26.87 -3.14
CA PHE A 331 11.21 28.04 -2.87
C PHE A 331 12.65 27.82 -3.37
N ILE A 332 13.19 28.82 -4.06
CA ILE A 332 14.59 28.89 -4.46
C ILE A 332 15.38 29.46 -3.28
N LEU A 333 16.12 28.60 -2.58
CA LEU A 333 16.92 29.00 -1.42
C LEU A 333 18.28 29.53 -1.86
N PRO A 334 18.72 30.72 -1.42
CA PRO A 334 20.08 31.20 -1.66
C PRO A 334 21.11 30.33 -0.94
N GLU A 335 22.34 30.31 -1.46
CA GLU A 335 23.45 29.60 -0.81
C GLU A 335 23.66 30.13 0.62
N GLY A 336 23.77 29.21 1.58
CA GLY A 336 23.88 29.57 3.00
C GLY A 336 22.60 30.12 3.64
N TYR A 337 21.42 29.89 3.05
CA TYR A 337 20.15 30.26 3.67
C TYR A 337 20.02 29.70 5.09
N ILE A 338 19.76 30.59 6.06
CA ILE A 338 19.52 30.24 7.46
C ILE A 338 18.03 30.49 7.75
N PRO A 339 17.25 29.44 8.06
CA PRO A 339 15.84 29.61 8.35
C PRO A 339 15.63 30.18 9.76
N ALA A 340 14.43 30.70 10.03
CA ALA A 340 14.11 31.26 11.34
C ALA A 340 14.25 30.21 12.48
N SER A 341 14.84 30.61 13.61
CA SER A 341 15.10 29.77 14.77
C SER A 341 13.81 29.43 15.52
N PHE A 342 13.48 28.14 15.67
CA PHE A 342 12.32 27.73 16.47
C PHE A 342 12.49 28.07 17.95
N GLU A 343 13.73 28.03 18.45
CA GLU A 343 14.05 28.40 19.84
C GLU A 343 13.80 29.89 20.10
N ASP A 344 14.12 30.76 19.15
CA ASP A 344 13.90 32.20 19.32
C ASP A 344 12.42 32.57 19.19
N ILE A 345 11.69 31.91 18.28
CA ILE A 345 10.23 32.02 18.18
C ILE A 345 9.58 31.53 19.48
N SER A 346 10.00 30.39 20.03
CA SER A 346 9.48 29.85 21.29
C SER A 346 9.65 30.84 22.45
N LYS A 347 10.83 31.47 22.58
CA LYS A 347 11.07 32.53 23.59
C LYS A 347 10.18 33.76 23.37
N GLN A 348 9.97 34.16 22.13
CA GLN A 348 9.11 35.30 21.80
C GLN A 348 7.64 35.01 22.15
N ILE A 349 7.13 33.82 21.81
CA ILE A 349 5.79 33.36 22.19
C ILE A 349 5.64 33.27 23.72
N GLN A 350 6.66 32.79 24.44
CA GLN A 350 6.64 32.78 25.90
C GLN A 350 6.47 34.18 26.47
N LYS A 351 7.18 35.16 25.92
CA LYS A 351 7.08 36.57 26.33
C LYS A 351 5.69 37.16 26.03
N ASP A 352 5.11 36.83 24.88
CA ASP A 352 3.86 37.44 24.42
C ASP A 352 2.60 36.81 25.04
N TYR A 353 2.62 35.48 25.30
CA TYR A 353 1.44 34.73 25.74
C TYR A 353 1.57 34.08 27.12
N GLY A 354 2.77 34.08 27.72
CA GLY A 354 3.06 33.36 28.97
C GLY A 354 3.07 31.84 28.81
N VAL A 355 3.08 31.33 27.58
CA VAL A 355 3.12 29.89 27.26
C VAL A 355 4.42 29.62 26.53
N LEU A 356 5.26 28.72 27.03
CA LEU A 356 6.49 28.30 26.37
C LEU A 356 6.19 27.13 25.41
N PRO A 357 6.38 27.25 24.08
CA PRO A 357 6.37 26.11 23.17
C PRO A 357 7.59 25.20 23.37
N ASP A 358 7.43 23.89 23.17
CA ASP A 358 8.58 22.96 23.20
C ASP A 358 9.23 22.86 21.82
N VAL A 359 10.56 22.89 21.76
CA VAL A 359 11.34 22.76 20.53
C VAL A 359 12.18 21.49 20.61
N ILE A 360 11.98 20.59 19.66
CA ILE A 360 12.67 19.31 19.58
C ILE A 360 13.43 19.24 18.27
N ARG A 361 14.72 18.93 18.35
CA ARG A 361 15.63 18.84 17.21
C ARG A 361 16.24 17.44 17.14
N ILE A 362 16.11 16.82 15.97
CA ILE A 362 16.61 15.48 15.68
C ILE A 362 17.51 15.56 14.45
N ASP A 363 18.74 16.03 14.65
CA ASP A 363 19.77 16.18 13.62
C ASP A 363 20.98 15.25 13.83
N ASN A 364 21.07 14.59 14.99
CA ASN A 364 22.13 13.65 15.33
C ASN A 364 21.95 12.25 14.73
N ARG A 365 20.76 11.94 14.19
CA ARG A 365 20.44 10.65 13.56
C ARG A 365 19.46 10.83 12.41
N TRP A 366 19.48 9.91 11.46
CA TRP A 366 18.47 9.83 10.40
C TRP A 366 17.22 9.09 10.88
N LEU A 367 16.04 9.55 10.45
CA LEU A 367 14.76 8.91 10.69
C LEU A 367 14.15 8.48 9.36
N ASP A 368 13.83 7.20 9.22
CA ASP A 368 12.93 6.75 8.15
C ASP A 368 11.46 7.06 8.52
N LEU A 369 10.56 6.91 7.55
CA LEU A 369 9.13 7.22 7.77
C LEU A 369 8.50 6.39 8.91
N PRO A 370 8.78 5.07 9.06
CA PRO A 370 8.33 4.31 10.22
C PRO A 370 8.86 4.84 11.57
N ALA A 371 10.11 5.32 11.63
CA ALA A 371 10.67 5.92 12.84
C ALA A 371 10.01 7.26 13.19
N VAL A 372 9.62 8.07 12.20
CA VAL A 372 8.85 9.30 12.42
C VAL A 372 7.52 8.98 13.12
N ASN A 373 6.80 7.94 12.68
CA ASN A 373 5.52 7.54 13.28
C ASN A 373 5.63 7.12 14.76
N LYS A 374 6.84 6.77 15.22
CA LYS A 374 7.11 6.38 16.61
C LYS A 374 7.46 7.57 17.52
N LEU A 375 7.55 8.79 16.98
CA LEU A 375 7.78 9.98 17.78
C LEU A 375 6.51 10.30 18.60
N GLU A 376 6.68 10.43 19.92
CA GLU A 376 5.58 10.69 20.86
C GLU A 376 4.84 11.99 20.49
N GLY A 377 3.51 11.92 20.43
CA GLY A 377 2.64 13.02 19.97
C GLY A 377 2.79 13.28 18.46
N PHE A 378 3.92 13.85 18.06
CA PHE A 378 4.25 14.31 16.70
C PHE A 378 4.07 13.25 15.61
N GLY A 379 4.46 12.00 15.88
CA GLY A 379 4.36 10.91 14.90
C GLY A 379 2.92 10.58 14.50
N SER A 380 1.96 10.83 15.40
CA SER A 380 0.52 10.65 15.17
C SER A 380 -0.19 11.92 14.70
N ALA A 381 0.51 13.05 14.67
CA ALA A 381 -0.05 14.31 14.26
C ALA A 381 -0.44 14.31 12.78
N GLY A 382 -1.36 15.19 12.42
CA GLY A 382 -1.83 15.29 11.05
C GLY A 382 -2.77 16.46 10.83
N PHE A 383 -3.28 16.57 9.63
CA PHE A 383 -4.29 17.56 9.26
C PHE A 383 -5.29 16.93 8.30
N GLU A 384 -6.50 17.48 8.26
CA GLU A 384 -7.55 17.01 7.38
C GLU A 384 -7.42 17.67 5.99
N VAL A 385 -7.55 16.86 4.94
CA VAL A 385 -7.74 17.28 3.56
C VAL A 385 -8.96 16.56 3.01
N ASN A 386 -10.06 17.30 2.79
CA ASN A 386 -11.38 16.72 2.52
C ASN A 386 -11.81 15.79 3.67
N GLU A 387 -12.15 14.54 3.39
CA GLU A 387 -12.52 13.51 4.38
C GLU A 387 -11.33 12.65 4.85
N ASN A 388 -10.12 12.95 4.36
CA ASN A 388 -8.93 12.15 4.63
C ASN A 388 -7.95 12.88 5.55
N ARG A 389 -7.54 12.19 6.62
CA ARG A 389 -6.47 12.66 7.50
C ARG A 389 -5.11 12.37 6.88
N ILE A 390 -4.31 13.41 6.70
CA ILE A 390 -2.91 13.32 6.26
C ILE A 390 -2.01 13.28 7.49
N THR A 391 -1.29 12.18 7.68
CA THR A 391 -0.35 11.98 8.79
C THR A 391 0.98 12.72 8.57
N THR A 392 1.72 12.96 9.64
CA THR A 392 3.08 13.53 9.60
C THR A 392 3.99 12.79 8.60
N ALA A 393 4.07 11.46 8.67
CA ALA A 393 4.93 10.69 7.76
C ALA A 393 4.50 10.79 6.29
N GLN A 394 3.19 10.78 6.01
CA GLN A 394 2.69 11.01 4.65
C GLN A 394 3.07 12.40 4.15
N TYR A 395 2.97 13.42 5.00
CA TYR A 395 3.37 14.76 4.61
C TYR A 395 4.90 14.88 4.38
N ILE A 396 5.72 14.31 5.27
CA ILE A 396 7.18 14.27 5.06
C ILE A 396 7.54 13.57 3.75
N SER A 397 6.82 12.52 3.37
CA SER A 397 7.07 11.79 2.12
C SER A 397 6.89 12.63 0.86
N THR A 398 6.26 13.81 0.94
CA THR A 398 6.08 14.74 -0.18
C THR A 398 7.22 15.75 -0.31
N ALA A 399 8.27 15.65 0.52
CA ALA A 399 9.39 16.58 0.46
C ALA A 399 10.14 16.46 -0.86
N ARG A 400 10.46 17.60 -1.48
CA ARG A 400 11.19 17.69 -2.76
C ARG A 400 12.40 16.76 -2.83
N GLU A 401 13.21 16.76 -1.78
CA GLU A 401 14.48 16.03 -1.70
C GLU A 401 14.31 14.51 -1.57
N LEU A 402 13.10 14.03 -1.27
CA LEU A 402 12.79 12.60 -1.21
C LEU A 402 12.28 12.03 -2.55
N ASP A 403 12.20 12.87 -3.58
CA ASP A 403 11.73 12.53 -4.93
C ASP A 403 10.35 11.82 -4.89
N PRO A 404 9.28 12.56 -4.53
CA PRO A 404 7.95 12.00 -4.46
C PRO A 404 7.42 11.69 -5.87
N PRO A 405 6.55 10.67 -6.04
CA PRO A 405 5.95 10.36 -7.33
C PRO A 405 5.25 11.58 -7.96
N ALA A 406 5.39 11.77 -9.27
CA ALA A 406 4.85 12.93 -9.99
C ALA A 406 3.32 13.11 -9.85
N ASN A 407 2.59 12.01 -9.63
CA ASN A 407 1.14 12.00 -9.43
C ASN A 407 0.70 12.08 -7.96
N ASN A 408 1.60 12.44 -7.03
CA ASN A 408 1.25 12.53 -5.61
C ASN A 408 0.23 13.67 -5.38
N PRO A 409 -0.99 13.37 -4.87
CA PRO A 409 -2.03 14.39 -4.66
C PRO A 409 -1.64 15.47 -3.64
N LEU A 410 -0.60 15.22 -2.84
CA LEU A 410 -0.05 16.13 -1.85
C LEU A 410 1.14 16.95 -2.38
N ALA A 411 1.51 16.84 -3.66
CA ALA A 411 2.62 17.61 -4.25
C ALA A 411 2.38 19.14 -4.15
N ALA A 412 1.12 19.57 -4.16
CA ALA A 412 0.72 20.97 -3.97
C ALA A 412 1.06 21.54 -2.58
N LEU A 413 1.53 20.71 -1.64
CA LEU A 413 2.01 21.17 -0.34
C LEU A 413 3.42 21.77 -0.39
N HIS A 414 4.17 21.51 -1.47
CA HIS A 414 5.51 22.06 -1.74
C HIS A 414 6.46 22.00 -0.54
N LEU A 415 6.48 20.86 0.16
CA LEU A 415 7.40 20.64 1.28
C LEU A 415 8.84 20.50 0.77
N GLN A 416 9.80 21.10 1.46
CA GLN A 416 11.23 20.99 1.13
C GLN A 416 12.08 21.22 2.38
N VAL A 417 13.36 20.86 2.32
CA VAL A 417 14.33 21.12 3.39
C VAL A 417 14.45 22.62 3.66
N ASN A 418 14.65 22.96 4.93
CA ASN A 418 14.76 24.32 5.48
C ASN A 418 13.50 25.20 5.39
N ILE A 419 12.37 24.67 4.91
CA ILE A 419 11.08 25.36 4.91
C ILE A 419 10.16 24.73 5.95
N ALA A 420 9.50 25.58 6.74
CA ALA A 420 8.56 25.12 7.75
C ALA A 420 7.27 24.56 7.12
N SER A 421 6.72 23.54 7.75
CA SER A 421 5.46 22.92 7.41
C SER A 421 4.26 23.81 7.77
N ARG A 422 3.07 23.40 7.35
CA ARG A 422 1.83 23.84 8.02
C ARG A 422 1.71 23.24 9.43
N SER A 423 0.75 23.74 10.20
CA SER A 423 0.39 23.15 11.51
C SER A 423 -0.22 21.76 11.34
N LEU A 424 0.08 20.89 12.29
CA LEU A 424 -0.44 19.55 12.45
C LEU A 424 -1.04 19.41 13.85
N THR A 425 -2.18 18.76 13.96
CA THR A 425 -2.84 18.50 15.24
C THR A 425 -2.59 17.05 15.67
N GLY A 426 -2.06 16.88 16.87
CA GLY A 426 -1.87 15.59 17.54
C GLY A 426 -3.18 15.01 18.07
N SER A 427 -3.16 13.73 18.46
CA SER A 427 -4.30 13.07 19.11
C SER A 427 -4.57 13.58 20.53
N ASP A 428 -3.55 14.16 21.15
CA ASP A 428 -3.53 14.87 22.43
C ASP A 428 -4.09 16.30 22.34
N GLY A 429 -4.33 16.82 21.13
CA GLY A 429 -4.72 18.21 20.88
C GLY A 429 -3.55 19.19 20.83
N ASP A 430 -2.31 18.69 20.88
CA ASP A 430 -1.13 19.53 20.73
C ASP A 430 -0.96 19.92 19.26
N GLU A 431 -0.48 21.14 19.02
CA GLU A 431 -0.24 21.68 17.69
C GLU A 431 1.25 21.67 17.37
N TYR A 432 1.61 21.18 16.19
CA TYR A 432 2.99 20.96 15.77
C TYR A 432 3.28 21.66 14.44
N ILE A 433 4.41 22.34 14.35
CA ILE A 433 4.98 22.82 13.09
C ILE A 433 6.40 22.25 13.00
N PHE A 434 6.74 21.60 11.89
CA PHE A 434 8.04 20.99 11.70
C PHE A 434 8.80 21.61 10.54
N ARG A 435 10.10 21.33 10.50
CA ARG A 435 10.98 21.65 9.39
C ARG A 435 11.93 20.48 9.18
N LEU A 436 12.11 20.08 7.93
CA LEU A 436 13.17 19.14 7.58
C LEU A 436 14.50 19.89 7.55
N THR A 437 15.50 19.41 8.28
CA THR A 437 16.85 20.00 8.30
C THR A 437 17.79 19.29 7.32
N ALA A 438 17.48 18.03 6.98
CA ALA A 438 18.09 17.29 5.90
C ALA A 438 17.14 16.20 5.41
N ALA A 439 17.27 15.80 4.17
CA ALA A 439 16.54 14.71 3.57
C ALA A 439 17.48 13.95 2.62
N ASP A 440 17.30 12.64 2.56
CA ASP A 440 18.06 11.73 1.71
C ASP A 440 17.05 10.77 1.06
N SER A 441 17.01 10.80 -0.27
CA SER A 441 16.14 9.93 -1.05
C SER A 441 16.57 8.47 -0.88
N ALA A 442 15.70 7.56 -1.33
CA ALA A 442 16.04 6.15 -1.35
C ALA A 442 17.20 5.91 -2.33
N ARG A 443 18.29 5.27 -1.86
CA ARG A 443 19.48 5.03 -2.68
C ARG A 443 20.38 3.96 -2.08
N GLU A 444 21.33 3.50 -2.88
CA GLU A 444 22.46 2.73 -2.39
C GLU A 444 23.38 3.59 -1.50
N PRO A 445 24.04 2.98 -0.50
CA PRO A 445 25.15 3.63 0.20
C PRO A 445 26.26 4.00 -0.79
N LYS A 446 26.85 5.20 -0.63
CA LYS A 446 27.97 5.62 -1.48
C LYS A 446 29.26 4.89 -1.14
N SER A 447 29.37 4.39 0.08
CA SER A 447 30.49 3.61 0.57
C SER A 447 30.07 2.72 1.74
N LEU A 448 30.91 1.73 2.05
CA LEU A 448 30.76 0.89 3.24
C LEU A 448 30.66 1.74 4.52
N ASP A 449 31.39 2.86 4.61
CA ASP A 449 31.41 3.70 5.82
C ASP A 449 30.03 4.25 6.22
N GLU A 450 29.09 4.43 5.27
CA GLU A 450 27.72 4.87 5.59
C GLU A 450 26.91 3.82 6.37
N VAL A 451 27.26 2.53 6.23
CA VAL A 451 26.51 1.39 6.78
C VAL A 451 27.39 0.41 7.56
N LYS A 452 28.66 0.76 7.80
CA LYS A 452 29.69 -0.15 8.31
C LYS A 452 29.28 -0.87 9.58
N ASP A 453 28.75 -0.14 10.55
CA ASP A 453 28.32 -0.72 11.84
C ASP A 453 27.23 -1.78 11.64
N GLN A 454 26.30 -1.55 10.71
CA GLN A 454 25.27 -2.53 10.37
C GLN A 454 25.88 -3.76 9.69
N VAL A 455 26.75 -3.56 8.68
CA VAL A 455 27.37 -4.66 7.95
C VAL A 455 28.25 -5.52 8.86
N VAL A 456 29.00 -4.91 9.78
CA VAL A 456 29.83 -5.63 10.76
C VAL A 456 28.97 -6.45 11.71
N ALA A 457 27.88 -5.87 12.21
CA ALA A 457 26.94 -6.59 13.08
C ALA A 457 26.29 -7.78 12.35
N ASP A 458 25.85 -7.57 11.10
CA ASP A 458 25.24 -8.58 10.24
C ASP A 458 26.25 -9.69 9.88
N ALA A 459 27.50 -9.34 9.59
CA ALA A 459 28.57 -10.31 9.33
C ALA A 459 28.89 -11.16 10.57
N LYS A 460 28.97 -10.54 11.75
CA LYS A 460 29.17 -11.28 13.01
C LYS A 460 28.01 -12.20 13.34
N ARG A 461 26.78 -11.73 13.12
CA ARG A 461 25.56 -12.53 13.29
C ARG A 461 25.52 -13.70 12.31
N LEU A 462 25.98 -13.51 11.08
CA LEU A 462 26.12 -14.59 10.09
C LEU A 462 27.13 -15.65 10.54
N GLU A 463 28.27 -15.27 11.10
CA GLU A 463 29.24 -16.23 11.66
C GLU A 463 28.66 -16.99 12.86
N ALA A 464 27.95 -16.31 13.76
CA ALA A 464 27.23 -16.95 14.86
C ALA A 464 26.16 -17.93 14.34
N TYR A 465 25.46 -17.56 13.27
CA TYR A 465 24.46 -18.41 12.63
C TYR A 465 25.07 -19.65 11.97
N LYS A 466 26.23 -19.52 11.30
CA LYS A 466 26.96 -20.67 10.75
C LYS A 466 27.33 -21.67 11.84
N LEU A 467 27.86 -21.18 12.98
CA LEU A 467 28.13 -22.03 14.15
C LEU A 467 26.87 -22.71 14.68
N LEU A 468 25.73 -22.01 14.65
CA LEU A 468 24.47 -22.58 15.06
C LEU A 468 24.01 -23.69 14.10
N LYS A 469 24.13 -23.48 12.79
CA LYS A 469 23.84 -24.51 11.76
C LYS A 469 24.70 -25.76 11.96
N ASP A 470 25.98 -25.61 12.28
CA ASP A 470 26.87 -26.73 12.56
C ASP A 470 26.49 -27.51 13.83
N ARG A 471 25.77 -26.87 14.77
CA ARG A 471 25.29 -27.47 16.02
C ARG A 471 23.90 -28.09 15.91
N THR A 472 23.23 -27.98 14.77
CA THR A 472 21.86 -28.47 14.52
C THR A 472 21.62 -29.89 15.03
N GLN A 473 22.45 -30.87 14.63
CA GLN A 473 22.29 -32.27 15.09
C GLN A 473 22.45 -32.40 16.61
N LYS A 474 23.42 -31.70 17.21
CA LYS A 474 23.63 -31.74 18.67
C LYS A 474 22.45 -31.13 19.43
N LEU A 475 21.82 -30.09 18.88
CA LEU A 475 20.61 -29.49 19.44
C LEU A 475 19.44 -30.47 19.39
N LEU A 476 19.28 -31.19 18.28
CA LEU A 476 18.26 -32.24 18.15
C LEU A 476 18.48 -33.37 19.14
N ASP A 477 19.68 -33.96 19.18
CA ASP A 477 20.02 -35.06 20.09
C ASP A 477 19.74 -34.68 21.55
N ARG A 478 20.09 -33.43 21.91
CA ARG A 478 19.83 -32.88 23.24
C ARG A 478 18.34 -32.74 23.52
N ALA A 479 17.58 -32.13 22.60
CA ALA A 479 16.14 -31.97 22.74
C ALA A 479 15.39 -33.31 22.85
N GLN A 480 15.83 -34.32 22.09
CA GLN A 480 15.30 -35.68 22.16
C GLN A 480 15.62 -36.37 23.50
N ALA A 481 16.78 -36.11 24.09
CA ALA A 481 17.20 -36.70 25.35
C ALA A 481 16.54 -36.04 26.58
N GLU A 482 16.44 -34.70 26.63
CA GLU A 482 15.95 -33.97 27.80
C GLU A 482 14.47 -33.57 27.72
N GLY A 483 13.89 -33.63 26.52
CA GLY A 483 12.54 -33.18 26.20
C GLY A 483 12.47 -31.67 25.92
N LEU A 484 11.48 -31.27 25.12
CA LEU A 484 11.35 -29.90 24.60
C LEU A 484 11.24 -28.83 25.70
N GLY A 485 10.60 -29.14 26.83
CA GLY A 485 10.44 -28.21 27.96
C GLY A 485 11.77 -27.83 28.61
N LYS A 486 12.56 -28.83 29.02
CA LYS A 486 13.88 -28.60 29.61
C LYS A 486 14.84 -27.96 28.62
N PHE A 487 14.73 -28.32 27.34
CA PHE A 487 15.47 -27.69 26.27
C PHE A 487 15.17 -26.18 26.19
N ALA A 488 13.89 -25.80 26.12
CA ALA A 488 13.45 -24.41 26.10
C ALA A 488 13.94 -23.62 27.32
N ASP A 489 13.84 -24.19 28.52
CA ASP A 489 14.32 -23.57 29.76
C ASP A 489 15.81 -23.24 29.71
N SER A 490 16.62 -24.12 29.10
CA SER A 490 18.07 -23.94 29.01
C SER A 490 18.50 -22.78 28.11
N PHE A 491 17.66 -22.43 27.13
CA PHE A 491 17.84 -21.27 26.26
C PHE A 491 17.01 -20.06 26.72
N LYS A 492 16.33 -20.15 27.87
CA LYS A 492 15.43 -19.12 28.42
C LYS A 492 14.36 -18.67 27.41
N THR A 493 13.91 -19.61 26.59
CA THR A 493 12.89 -19.40 25.56
C THR A 493 11.63 -20.16 25.94
N LYS A 494 10.54 -19.96 25.20
CA LYS A 494 9.25 -20.60 25.45
C LYS A 494 8.90 -21.54 24.32
N ILE A 495 8.27 -22.66 24.66
CA ILE A 495 7.57 -23.47 23.67
C ILE A 495 6.39 -22.66 23.15
N THR A 496 6.30 -22.55 21.83
CA THR A 496 5.20 -21.86 21.18
C THR A 496 4.50 -22.83 20.22
N PRO A 497 3.20 -23.07 20.39
CA PRO A 497 2.43 -23.86 19.43
C PRO A 497 2.24 -23.04 18.14
N VAL A 498 2.49 -23.68 17.00
CA VAL A 498 2.36 -23.12 15.66
C VAL A 498 1.46 -24.05 14.85
N GLY A 499 0.30 -23.55 14.42
CA GLY A 499 -0.65 -24.26 13.58
C GLY A 499 -2.09 -24.22 14.09
N PRO A 500 -3.02 -24.90 13.39
CA PRO A 500 -2.77 -25.69 12.19
C PRO A 500 -2.36 -24.82 10.99
N PHE A 501 -1.42 -25.29 10.17
CA PHE A 501 -1.02 -24.66 8.92
C PHE A 501 -0.88 -25.67 7.78
N SER A 502 -1.12 -25.21 6.55
CA SER A 502 -0.88 -25.97 5.32
C SER A 502 0.50 -25.68 4.74
N GLY A 503 0.96 -26.52 3.82
CA GLY A 503 2.25 -26.32 3.15
C GLY A 503 2.28 -25.09 2.23
N ARG A 504 1.12 -24.54 1.90
CA ARG A 504 0.95 -23.33 1.07
C ARG A 504 -0.14 -22.43 1.65
N ASP A 505 0.03 -21.12 1.53
CA ASP A 505 -0.94 -20.12 2.02
C ASP A 505 -2.03 -19.79 0.99
N VAL A 506 -2.95 -20.73 0.80
CA VAL A 506 -4.11 -20.55 -0.10
C VAL A 506 -4.97 -19.36 0.34
N GLN A 507 -5.05 -19.08 1.65
CA GLN A 507 -5.90 -18.04 2.19
C GLN A 507 -5.36 -16.64 1.87
N ALA A 508 -4.06 -16.40 2.06
CA ALA A 508 -3.43 -15.13 1.70
C ALA A 508 -3.55 -14.86 0.19
N MET A 509 -3.33 -15.89 -0.64
CA MET A 509 -3.54 -15.82 -2.07
C MET A 509 -4.99 -15.50 -2.43
N MET A 510 -5.97 -16.18 -1.84
CA MET A 510 -7.40 -15.90 -2.08
C MET A 510 -7.82 -14.50 -1.63
N MET A 511 -7.23 -13.95 -0.58
CA MET A 511 -7.47 -12.59 -0.11
C MET A 511 -6.72 -11.52 -0.91
N GLY A 512 -5.85 -11.89 -1.85
CA GLY A 512 -5.05 -10.94 -2.63
C GLY A 512 -3.98 -10.21 -1.83
N VAL A 513 -3.59 -10.76 -0.67
CA VAL A 513 -2.60 -10.17 0.23
C VAL A 513 -1.27 -10.94 0.24
N GLY A 514 -1.16 -12.00 -0.57
CA GLY A 514 0.04 -12.82 -0.70
C GLY A 514 -0.01 -13.75 -1.91
N SER A 515 1.04 -14.55 -2.06
CA SER A 515 1.24 -15.58 -3.10
C SER A 515 0.98 -16.99 -2.55
N LEU A 516 0.99 -18.00 -3.42
CA LEU A 516 0.86 -19.41 -3.01
C LEU A 516 2.20 -20.02 -2.56
N ASP A 517 2.87 -19.32 -1.67
CA ASP A 517 4.14 -19.71 -1.05
C ASP A 517 3.92 -20.32 0.35
N ALA A 518 5.02 -20.61 1.06
CA ALA A 518 4.98 -20.94 2.48
C ALA A 518 4.22 -19.84 3.26
N PRO A 519 3.37 -20.21 4.23
CA PRO A 519 2.71 -19.24 5.09
C PRO A 519 3.71 -18.50 5.99
N VAL A 520 3.37 -17.27 6.37
CA VAL A 520 4.10 -16.54 7.41
C VAL A 520 3.68 -17.07 8.78
N LEU A 521 4.56 -17.81 9.43
CA LEU A 521 4.26 -18.45 10.72
C LEU A 521 4.78 -17.60 11.90
N PRO A 522 4.06 -17.54 13.03
CA PRO A 522 4.57 -16.91 14.25
C PRO A 522 5.92 -17.49 14.64
N ILE A 523 6.85 -16.63 15.04
CA ILE A 523 8.24 -16.96 15.41
C ILE A 523 9.09 -17.47 14.25
N VAL A 524 8.59 -18.33 13.36
CA VAL A 524 9.37 -18.90 12.26
C VAL A 524 9.53 -17.91 11.10
N GLY A 525 8.55 -17.05 10.86
CA GLY A 525 8.49 -16.22 9.65
C GLY A 525 8.04 -17.04 8.44
N GLN A 526 8.40 -16.58 7.24
CA GLN A 526 8.13 -17.31 6.00
C GLN A 526 9.34 -18.21 5.66
N SER A 527 9.16 -19.53 5.62
CA SER A 527 10.26 -20.45 5.35
C SER A 527 9.80 -21.76 4.71
N GLN A 528 10.09 -21.93 3.41
CA GLN A 528 9.78 -23.18 2.70
C GLN A 528 10.53 -24.37 3.29
N ALA A 529 11.81 -24.20 3.65
CA ALA A 529 12.61 -25.25 4.27
C ALA A 529 12.01 -25.76 5.60
N PHE A 530 11.43 -24.86 6.40
CA PHE A 530 10.70 -25.24 7.62
C PHE A 530 9.44 -26.03 7.29
N ILE A 531 8.64 -25.55 6.33
CA ILE A 531 7.42 -26.23 5.91
C ILE A 531 7.76 -27.64 5.41
N ASP A 532 8.71 -27.77 4.49
CA ASP A 532 9.11 -29.06 3.92
C ASP A 532 9.56 -30.03 5.03
N ALA A 533 10.43 -29.58 5.94
CA ALA A 533 10.91 -30.40 7.05
C ALA A 533 9.78 -30.87 8.00
N VAL A 534 8.78 -30.02 8.27
CA VAL A 534 7.64 -30.40 9.12
C VAL A 534 6.73 -31.40 8.41
N PHE A 535 6.46 -31.20 7.12
CA PHE A 535 5.57 -32.08 6.37
C PHE A 535 6.23 -33.42 6.05
N ASP A 536 7.54 -33.46 5.81
CA ASP A 536 8.31 -34.69 5.68
C ASP A 536 8.28 -35.49 7.00
N LEU A 537 8.52 -34.83 8.13
CA LEU A 537 8.37 -35.44 9.46
C LEU A 537 6.94 -35.97 9.68
N GLY A 538 5.92 -35.21 9.27
CA GLY A 538 4.52 -35.64 9.33
C GLY A 538 4.25 -36.91 8.52
N GLN A 539 4.78 -36.99 7.31
CA GLN A 539 4.66 -38.17 6.45
C GLN A 539 5.38 -39.39 7.04
N GLU A 540 6.59 -39.21 7.59
CA GLU A 540 7.33 -40.29 8.27
C GLU A 540 6.57 -40.82 9.48
N VAL A 541 6.04 -39.93 10.33
CA VAL A 541 5.22 -40.31 11.49
C VAL A 541 3.93 -41.01 11.07
N ALA A 542 3.26 -40.53 10.02
CA ALA A 542 2.07 -41.16 9.48
C ALA A 542 2.37 -42.57 8.95
N ALA A 543 3.47 -42.74 8.21
CA ALA A 543 3.93 -44.04 7.71
C ALA A 543 4.29 -45.01 8.84
N ALA A 544 4.77 -44.50 9.99
CA ALA A 544 5.07 -45.29 11.19
C ALA A 544 3.83 -45.64 12.03
N GLY A 545 2.61 -45.27 11.59
CA GLY A 545 1.35 -45.61 12.26
C GLY A 545 0.75 -44.50 13.12
N GLY A 546 1.25 -43.26 12.99
CA GLY A 546 0.71 -42.06 13.61
C GLY A 546 1.36 -41.67 14.95
N LEU A 547 0.97 -40.51 15.47
CA LEU A 547 1.57 -39.86 16.65
C LEU A 547 1.53 -40.72 17.93
N ASP A 548 0.53 -41.59 18.08
CA ASP A 548 0.40 -42.48 19.25
C ASP A 548 1.33 -43.71 19.20
N LYS A 549 1.89 -44.02 18.02
CA LYS A 549 2.72 -45.22 17.78
C LYS A 549 4.21 -44.93 17.78
N VAL A 550 4.60 -43.67 17.58
CA VAL A 550 6.00 -43.23 17.60
C VAL A 550 6.36 -42.62 18.96
N ASN A 551 7.61 -42.79 19.38
CA ASN A 551 8.12 -42.15 20.59
C ASN A 551 8.30 -40.63 20.38
N ASP A 552 8.50 -39.88 21.45
CA ASP A 552 8.63 -38.42 21.36
C ASP A 552 9.86 -37.95 20.57
N ALA A 553 10.94 -38.74 20.54
CA ALA A 553 12.14 -38.40 19.78
C ALA A 553 11.89 -38.44 18.25
N ALA A 554 11.13 -39.43 17.77
CA ALA A 554 10.74 -39.57 16.37
C ALA A 554 9.69 -38.54 15.91
N LYS A 555 9.17 -37.71 16.82
CA LYS A 555 8.29 -36.56 16.51
C LYS A 555 9.06 -35.25 16.46
N MET A 556 10.39 -35.27 16.59
CA MET A 556 11.20 -34.07 16.67
C MET A 556 12.12 -33.94 15.47
N THR A 557 12.24 -32.72 14.98
CA THR A 557 13.25 -32.32 14.00
C THR A 557 13.82 -30.96 14.38
N VAL A 558 14.83 -30.53 13.65
CA VAL A 558 15.47 -29.24 13.83
C VAL A 558 15.68 -28.62 12.46
N VAL A 559 15.31 -27.35 12.33
CA VAL A 559 15.29 -26.67 11.03
C VAL A 559 16.02 -25.34 11.14
N PRO A 560 17.07 -25.12 10.35
CA PRO A 560 17.63 -23.79 10.13
C PRO A 560 16.63 -22.91 9.37
N VAL A 561 16.41 -21.69 9.86
CA VAL A 561 15.57 -20.67 9.24
C VAL A 561 16.46 -19.51 8.85
N ASP A 562 16.98 -19.57 7.61
CA ASP A 562 18.05 -18.68 7.14
C ASP A 562 17.63 -17.20 7.16
N GLY A 563 16.42 -16.86 6.72
CA GLY A 563 15.93 -15.47 6.64
C GLY A 563 15.84 -14.76 8.00
N GLU A 564 15.76 -15.53 9.08
CA GLU A 564 15.69 -15.05 10.46
C GLU A 564 16.99 -15.33 11.24
N GLN A 565 17.93 -16.06 10.62
CA GLN A 565 19.23 -16.45 11.18
C GLN A 565 19.10 -17.16 12.54
N LYS A 566 18.18 -18.13 12.60
CA LYS A 566 17.92 -18.93 13.80
C LYS A 566 17.73 -20.40 13.44
N VAL A 567 17.86 -21.25 14.44
CA VAL A 567 17.53 -22.67 14.33
C VAL A 567 16.32 -22.95 15.20
N VAL A 568 15.34 -23.65 14.64
CA VAL A 568 14.09 -23.96 15.33
C VAL A 568 14.06 -25.46 15.62
N VAL A 569 13.98 -25.83 16.90
CA VAL A 569 13.68 -27.21 17.29
C VAL A 569 12.16 -27.38 17.29
N VAL A 570 11.69 -28.41 16.61
CA VAL A 570 10.28 -28.63 16.32
C VAL A 570 9.85 -29.97 16.90
N LYS A 571 8.68 -30.01 17.53
CA LYS A 571 7.98 -31.24 17.88
C LYS A 571 6.63 -31.27 17.19
N LEU A 572 6.37 -32.30 16.38
CA LEU A 572 5.08 -32.52 15.76
C LEU A 572 4.02 -32.90 16.80
N THR A 573 2.93 -32.15 16.86
CA THR A 573 1.82 -32.36 17.81
C THR A 573 0.55 -32.83 17.11
N ASP A 574 0.33 -32.44 15.85
CA ASP A 574 -0.76 -32.94 15.01
C ASP A 574 -0.33 -32.98 13.54
N TYR A 575 -0.82 -33.97 12.79
CA TYR A 575 -0.62 -34.06 11.33
C TYR A 575 -1.82 -34.73 10.67
N GLN A 576 -2.44 -34.00 9.73
CA GLN A 576 -3.62 -34.43 8.99
C GLN A 576 -3.27 -34.46 7.50
N PRO A 577 -2.87 -35.62 6.95
CA PRO A 577 -2.64 -35.74 5.52
C PRO A 577 -3.96 -35.72 4.74
N VAL A 578 -3.92 -35.35 3.46
CA VAL A 578 -5.09 -35.47 2.59
C VAL A 578 -5.46 -36.94 2.40
N ASP A 579 -6.63 -37.33 2.87
CA ASP A 579 -7.18 -38.66 2.64
C ASP A 579 -7.79 -38.79 1.23
N ILE A 580 -8.02 -40.04 0.80
CA ILE A 580 -8.55 -40.33 -0.56
C ILE A 580 -9.90 -39.66 -0.79
N LYS A 581 -10.77 -39.62 0.23
CA LYS A 581 -12.11 -39.00 0.10
C LYS A 581 -12.02 -37.50 -0.13
N THR A 582 -11.14 -36.83 0.62
CA THR A 582 -10.88 -35.39 0.50
C THR A 582 -10.23 -35.09 -0.83
N TYR A 583 -9.25 -35.90 -1.25
CA TYR A 583 -8.63 -35.78 -2.56
C TYR A 583 -9.64 -35.92 -3.70
N ASP A 584 -10.47 -36.97 -3.70
CA ASP A 584 -11.50 -37.20 -4.72
C ASP A 584 -12.52 -36.04 -4.77
N ALA A 585 -12.85 -35.44 -3.62
CA ALA A 585 -13.78 -34.30 -3.55
C ALA A 585 -13.22 -33.01 -4.17
N ILE A 586 -11.91 -32.77 -4.06
CA ILE A 586 -11.26 -31.55 -4.57
C ILE A 586 -10.66 -31.72 -5.96
N LYS A 587 -10.28 -32.95 -6.34
CA LYS A 587 -9.61 -33.31 -7.60
C LYS A 587 -10.21 -32.65 -8.84
N PRO A 588 -11.54 -32.59 -9.03
CA PRO A 588 -12.12 -31.97 -10.23
C PRO A 588 -11.77 -30.49 -10.41
N ARG A 589 -11.41 -29.78 -9.32
CA ARG A 589 -11.09 -28.35 -9.35
C ARG A 589 -9.58 -28.06 -9.39
N LEU A 590 -8.74 -29.05 -9.10
CA LEU A 590 -7.29 -28.85 -9.01
C LEU A 590 -6.64 -28.45 -10.34
N PRO A 591 -6.97 -29.04 -11.50
CA PRO A 591 -6.37 -28.62 -12.78
C PRO A 591 -6.60 -27.13 -13.07
N ASP A 592 -7.83 -26.67 -12.86
CA ASP A 592 -8.21 -25.27 -13.07
C ASP A 592 -7.49 -24.35 -12.11
N PHE A 593 -7.39 -24.75 -10.85
CA PHE A 593 -6.67 -23.98 -9.85
C PHE A 593 -5.16 -23.90 -10.17
N MET A 594 -4.55 -24.99 -10.62
CA MET A 594 -3.15 -25.01 -11.04
C MET A 594 -2.89 -24.16 -12.29
N ALA A 595 -3.80 -24.18 -13.26
CA ALA A 595 -3.72 -23.33 -14.45
C ALA A 595 -3.79 -21.84 -14.09
N LEU A 596 -4.62 -21.49 -13.09
CA LEU A 596 -4.70 -20.13 -12.56
C LEU A 596 -3.40 -19.65 -11.92
N LEU A 597 -2.68 -20.53 -11.24
CA LEU A 597 -1.40 -20.16 -10.62
C LEU A 597 -0.32 -19.93 -11.69
N SER A 598 -0.32 -20.75 -12.73
CA SER A 598 0.60 -20.59 -13.85
C SER A 598 0.36 -19.31 -14.67
N LEU A 599 -0.79 -18.63 -14.48
CA LEU A 599 -1.06 -17.30 -15.02
C LEU A 599 -0.28 -16.20 -14.27
N GLU A 600 -0.21 -16.29 -12.93
CA GLU A 600 0.46 -15.28 -12.09
C GLU A 600 2.00 -15.34 -12.19
N ASP A 601 2.59 -16.52 -12.41
CA ASP A 601 4.06 -16.70 -12.45
C ASP A 601 4.73 -16.18 -13.75
N MET A 602 3.96 -15.75 -14.75
CA MET A 602 4.47 -15.35 -16.07
C MET A 602 4.55 -13.82 -16.19
N GLU A 603 5.54 -13.17 -15.57
CA GLU A 603 5.83 -11.74 -15.83
C GLU A 603 7.19 -11.52 -16.55
N SER A 604 7.23 -10.45 -17.36
CA SER A 604 8.23 -10.03 -18.37
C SER A 604 8.22 -10.75 -19.74
N SER A 605 7.88 -12.05 -19.82
CA SER A 605 7.81 -12.79 -21.09
C SER A 605 6.52 -13.58 -21.27
N SER A 606 5.42 -13.07 -20.72
CA SER A 606 4.11 -13.74 -20.80
C SER A 606 3.64 -13.85 -22.24
N PRO A 607 3.16 -15.02 -22.70
CA PRO A 607 2.42 -15.12 -23.96
C PRO A 607 1.11 -14.31 -23.91
N LEU A 608 0.69 -13.83 -22.74
CA LEU A 608 -0.47 -12.97 -22.55
C LEU A 608 -0.13 -11.50 -22.40
N SER A 609 1.14 -11.08 -22.54
CA SER A 609 1.45 -9.64 -22.53
C SER A 609 0.79 -8.95 -23.73
N LEU A 610 0.45 -7.66 -23.60
CA LEU A 610 -0.13 -6.89 -24.71
C LEU A 610 0.69 -7.02 -26.00
N GLU A 611 2.03 -6.98 -25.92
CA GLU A 611 2.91 -7.15 -27.08
C GLU A 611 2.85 -8.56 -27.68
N ALA A 612 2.79 -9.60 -26.85
CA ALA A 612 2.61 -10.98 -27.33
C ALA A 612 1.24 -11.17 -28.00
N VAL A 613 0.18 -10.58 -27.43
CA VAL A 613 -1.17 -10.60 -28.00
C VAL A 613 -1.20 -9.84 -29.33
N LYS A 614 -0.66 -8.61 -29.40
CA LYS A 614 -0.54 -7.81 -30.64
C LYS A 614 0.13 -8.61 -31.74
N LYS A 615 1.25 -9.26 -31.44
CA LYS A 615 1.97 -10.11 -32.39
C LYS A 615 1.13 -11.31 -32.84
N ARG A 616 0.42 -11.97 -31.93
CA ARG A 616 -0.40 -13.16 -32.22
C ARG A 616 -1.63 -12.84 -33.08
N VAL A 617 -2.22 -11.67 -32.88
CA VAL A 617 -3.39 -11.20 -33.66
C VAL A 617 -3.02 -10.31 -34.85
N ASN A 618 -1.73 -10.18 -35.18
CA ASN A 618 -1.22 -9.31 -36.24
C ASN A 618 -1.74 -7.85 -36.14
N PHE A 619 -1.76 -7.29 -34.93
CA PHE A 619 -2.14 -5.89 -34.71
C PHE A 619 -1.10 -4.94 -35.29
N VAL A 620 -1.55 -3.97 -36.09
CA VAL A 620 -0.71 -2.89 -36.64
C VAL A 620 -1.22 -1.55 -36.10
N SER A 621 -0.39 -0.83 -35.34
CA SER A 621 -0.71 0.50 -34.81
C SER A 621 -0.74 1.55 -35.93
N GLU A 622 -1.72 2.45 -35.91
CA GLU A 622 -1.77 3.60 -36.83
C GLU A 622 -1.08 4.85 -36.25
N ARG A 623 -0.63 4.80 -34.99
CA ARG A 623 0.16 5.87 -34.37
C ARG A 623 1.65 5.64 -34.67
N PRO A 624 2.40 6.61 -35.22
CA PRO A 624 3.86 6.51 -35.25
C PRO A 624 4.35 6.39 -33.81
N ALA A 625 5.27 5.45 -33.56
CA ALA A 625 5.93 5.31 -32.27
C ALA A 625 6.56 6.66 -31.92
N ASP A 626 6.16 7.23 -30.78
CA ASP A 626 7.01 8.21 -30.11
C ASP A 626 8.36 7.52 -29.89
N GLU A 627 9.44 8.16 -30.32
CA GLU A 627 10.80 7.64 -30.34
C GLU A 627 11.25 7.21 -28.92
N ASP A 628 11.52 5.92 -28.77
CA ASP A 628 12.55 5.29 -27.92
C ASP A 628 12.88 5.96 -26.56
N GLU A 629 12.05 5.75 -25.53
CA GLU A 629 12.56 5.48 -24.18
C GLU A 629 12.92 3.99 -24.10
N ASP A 630 14.04 3.62 -24.73
CA ASP A 630 14.90 2.46 -24.41
C ASP A 630 15.74 2.10 -25.64
N LYS A 631 16.82 2.86 -25.84
CA LYS A 631 18.02 2.35 -26.48
C LYS A 631 19.19 2.48 -25.52
N PRO A 632 19.89 1.38 -25.17
CA PRO A 632 21.16 1.48 -24.49
C PRO A 632 22.13 2.24 -25.42
N ALA A 633 22.87 3.20 -24.83
CA ALA A 633 23.86 3.98 -25.54
C ALA A 633 24.88 3.04 -26.21
N GLU A 634 24.85 2.97 -27.54
CA GLU A 634 25.93 2.38 -28.32
C GLU A 634 27.08 3.38 -28.33
N ASP A 635 28.18 3.00 -27.67
CA ASP A 635 29.46 3.68 -27.72
C ASP A 635 29.89 3.83 -29.18
N THR A 636 29.86 5.08 -29.67
CA THR A 636 30.55 5.43 -30.90
C THR A 636 32.02 5.64 -30.56
N GLU A 637 32.79 4.55 -30.69
CA GLU A 637 34.24 4.63 -30.84
C GLU A 637 34.56 5.49 -32.08
N THR A 638 35.12 6.66 -31.81
CA THR A 638 35.73 7.52 -32.83
C THR A 638 37.00 6.82 -33.34
N GLU A 639 36.89 6.12 -34.46
CA GLU A 639 38.05 5.73 -35.28
C GLU A 639 38.75 6.99 -35.84
N GLU A 640 39.76 7.49 -35.13
CA GLU A 640 40.77 8.37 -35.71
C GLU A 640 41.65 7.57 -36.68
N LYS A 641 41.55 7.89 -37.97
CA LYS A 641 42.57 7.51 -38.96
C LYS A 641 43.83 8.37 -38.74
N PRO A 642 45.04 7.78 -38.78
CA PRO A 642 46.28 8.53 -38.71
C PRO A 642 46.63 9.15 -40.07
N GLU A 643 46.86 10.46 -40.09
CA GLU A 643 47.57 11.14 -41.17
C GLU A 643 49.07 10.85 -41.08
N GLU A 644 49.57 10.16 -42.08
CA GLU A 644 50.97 10.06 -42.44
C GLU A 644 51.41 11.40 -43.05
N THR A 645 52.40 12.11 -42.48
CA THR A 645 53.55 12.67 -43.22
C THR A 645 54.56 13.39 -42.32
N ALA A 646 55.78 12.84 -42.32
CA ALA A 646 57.07 13.50 -42.51
C ALA A 646 57.39 14.81 -41.75
N GLY A 647 58.38 14.73 -40.84
CA GLY A 647 59.14 15.88 -40.35
C GLY A 647 59.73 15.69 -38.97
#